data_AF-A0A4S8PAR1-F1
#
_entry.id   AF-A0A4S8PAR1-F1
#
_cell.length_a   1.000
_cell.length_b   1.000
_cell.length_c   1.000
_cell.angle_alpha   90.00
_cell.angle_beta   90.00
_cell.angle_gamma   90.00
#
_symmetry.space_group_name_H-M   'P 1'
#
loop_
_entity.id
_entity.type
_entity.pdbx_description
1 polymer ?
#
loop_
_entity_poly.entity_id
_entity_poly.type
_entity_poly.pdbx_seq_one_letter_code
_entity_poly.pdbx_strand_id
1 'polypeptide(L)'
;MDTYSRPVQPNSGPNDFQQLAGALAQISPSLQGFLETQSATMQKDAEDRAMKRIGGMSFAEAQSAVADGSISEMDNPWFKAAFMKQYGERLAYQRVNELTQEYETNFDKNSGDLDGFIRERMAGDLDQYGDNPHFVGAYNQIMDNWGAKANQAQAQYQTEQIKTDTIGGVYETFHGKAQTMRADGKSPQEIVAALRGEYEANRSLLHVDFREQDKEMVRLAESYAAAGDLDMVEAILNGERTAADGTVLGPLSANREFQADSTRILSNAKGERNKLNEERTRDQRLIYENQARNGTLDTDAFKAWSEANPGAYTFAGAQSVLGSNQAFLDKQEAEAAKNEQKLQLKQQAKESEEVVLRNNLSTLQSGSLYGIGPARVLTEEGEVKEITVEQQFKDTASAFDNNVKRLQELGEITTDQAYEMLSEAGATNALTFPSWTQALEAGYSATNSRNTSGDELPQSVLDGVDLYQRLHATNPAMVARHMPDESTRDFYERVRMGMQLQHMDQTQAVRNAMAIMADPDRTNNPMNQLRFVDVEKEVSKITIDPWMAGSWFEVGGDVPTNLGTVAGEISRLAKFGIESGLSTKVALKQARERFLLDNVEVNGNFVNIADKQVPPNFSDLVDNALKLYAEKHGDEEFLAAEDLTIKQAQNGRDWIIVTKDQVPVENQQDGSITLQSLFQQEQTRVQGVQQGVMDEQAKTSAQVKLNLQGELEQIGKDLRRHEVLEGMNAKHRPLMLMPKAELLARQAEINQLLTGSGGQ
;
A
#
# COMPACT_ATOMS: atom_id res chain seq x y z
N MET A 1 42.60 131.21 -17.12
CA MET A 1 43.26 131.95 -16.02
C MET A 1 43.99 130.93 -15.17
N ASP A 2 45.31 131.10 -15.03
CA ASP A 2 46.16 130.81 -13.86
C ASP A 2 46.07 129.41 -13.20
N THR A 3 47.13 128.64 -12.91
CA THR A 3 48.57 128.95 -12.78
C THR A 3 49.37 127.62 -12.75
N TYR A 4 50.62 127.72 -13.17
CA TYR A 4 51.74 126.82 -12.91
C TYR A 4 51.80 126.23 -11.49
N SER A 5 52.22 124.95 -11.37
CA SER A 5 53.42 124.59 -10.60
C SER A 5 53.91 123.19 -10.99
N ARG A 6 55.18 123.09 -11.39
CA ARG A 6 55.99 121.87 -11.22
C ARG A 6 56.73 122.00 -9.91
N PRO A 7 56.67 120.98 -9.06
CA PRO A 7 57.89 120.53 -8.35
C PRO A 7 57.82 118.98 -8.17
N VAL A 8 58.85 118.14 -8.05
CA VAL A 8 60.32 118.16 -7.93
C VAL A 8 60.74 116.79 -8.49
N GLN A 9 61.88 116.69 -9.18
CA GLN A 9 62.51 115.40 -9.50
C GLN A 9 63.15 114.82 -8.23
N PRO A 10 62.80 113.61 -7.76
CA PRO A 10 63.59 112.93 -6.74
C PRO A 10 64.74 112.16 -7.39
N ASN A 11 65.88 112.27 -6.73
CA ASN A 11 67.21 111.76 -7.07
C ASN A 11 67.29 110.31 -7.58
N SER A 12 68.09 110.19 -8.63
CA SER A 12 68.96 109.10 -9.07
C SER A 12 69.38 108.10 -7.98
N GLY A 13 69.06 106.81 -8.21
CA GLY A 13 69.74 105.64 -7.64
C GLY A 13 70.75 105.05 -8.64
N PRO A 14 71.66 104.15 -8.20
CA PRO A 14 73.09 104.19 -8.50
C PRO A 14 73.39 103.79 -9.95
N ASN A 15 73.52 104.78 -10.83
CA ASN A 15 73.96 104.58 -12.20
C ASN A 15 75.00 105.64 -12.61
N ASP A 16 75.79 106.09 -11.64
CA ASP A 16 76.91 107.00 -11.84
C ASP A 16 77.91 106.42 -12.84
N PHE A 17 78.03 105.09 -12.93
CA PHE A 17 78.87 104.43 -13.92
C PHE A 17 78.27 104.44 -15.33
N GLN A 18 76.94 104.29 -15.50
CA GLN A 18 76.30 104.35 -16.83
C GLN A 18 76.15 105.78 -17.35
N GLN A 19 75.93 106.76 -16.48
CA GLN A 19 75.93 108.17 -16.88
C GLN A 19 77.34 108.66 -17.22
N LEU A 20 78.37 108.25 -16.46
CA LEU A 20 79.77 108.51 -16.78
C LEU A 20 80.23 107.76 -18.04
N ALA A 21 79.83 106.50 -18.22
CA ALA A 21 80.15 105.72 -19.41
C ALA A 21 79.41 106.24 -20.66
N GLY A 22 78.18 106.72 -20.54
CA GLY A 22 77.46 107.40 -21.63
C GLY A 22 78.11 108.72 -22.05
N ALA A 23 78.68 109.46 -21.09
CA ALA A 23 79.48 110.66 -21.38
C ALA A 23 80.86 110.32 -22.00
N LEU A 24 81.47 109.18 -21.65
CA LEU A 24 82.73 108.69 -22.22
C LEU A 24 82.57 107.94 -23.56
N ALA A 25 81.38 107.40 -23.84
CA ALA A 25 81.08 106.68 -25.10
C ALA A 25 81.13 107.58 -26.33
N GLN A 26 81.00 108.90 -26.17
CA GLN A 26 81.22 109.87 -27.24
C GLN A 26 82.69 109.98 -27.71
N ILE A 27 83.64 109.39 -26.98
CA ILE A 27 85.08 109.47 -27.27
C ILE A 27 85.62 108.18 -27.95
N SER A 28 84.88 107.06 -27.95
CA SER A 28 85.29 105.83 -28.67
C SER A 28 84.12 104.90 -29.08
N PRO A 29 83.99 104.50 -30.36
CA PRO A 29 83.00 103.50 -30.83
C PRO A 29 83.10 102.12 -30.17
N SER A 30 84.28 101.74 -29.69
CA SER A 30 84.47 100.46 -28.99
C SER A 30 83.75 100.43 -27.64
N LEU A 31 83.48 101.59 -27.02
CA LEU A 31 82.68 101.69 -25.80
C LEU A 31 81.19 101.50 -26.06
N GLN A 32 80.67 101.89 -27.23
CA GLN A 32 79.26 101.71 -27.56
C GLN A 32 78.90 100.24 -27.83
N GLY A 33 79.73 99.52 -28.60
CA GLY A 33 79.56 98.07 -28.78
C GLY A 33 79.69 97.29 -27.47
N PHE A 34 80.55 97.76 -26.55
CA PHE A 34 80.63 97.22 -25.20
C PHE A 34 79.36 97.49 -24.39
N LEU A 35 78.78 98.71 -24.44
CA LEU A 35 77.55 99.07 -23.74
C LEU A 35 76.32 98.31 -24.26
N GLU A 36 76.19 98.09 -25.56
CA GLU A 36 75.10 97.28 -26.15
C GLU A 36 75.27 95.79 -25.81
N THR A 37 76.50 95.28 -25.87
CA THR A 37 76.77 93.90 -25.43
C THR A 37 76.51 93.75 -23.93
N GLN A 38 76.86 94.77 -23.13
CA GLN A 38 76.63 94.78 -21.69
C GLN A 38 75.13 94.92 -21.37
N SER A 39 74.36 95.75 -22.09
CA SER A 39 72.92 95.88 -21.89
C SER A 39 72.17 94.61 -22.31
N ALA A 40 72.56 93.98 -23.42
CA ALA A 40 72.01 92.69 -23.85
C ALA A 40 72.37 91.57 -22.87
N THR A 41 73.60 91.58 -22.33
CA THR A 41 74.01 90.64 -21.27
C THR A 41 73.22 90.88 -19.99
N MET A 42 73.04 92.14 -19.57
CA MET A 42 72.25 92.50 -18.40
C MET A 42 70.77 92.14 -18.56
N GLN A 43 70.20 92.32 -19.76
CA GLN A 43 68.85 91.89 -20.09
C GLN A 43 68.76 90.38 -19.99
N LYS A 44 69.61 89.63 -20.70
CA LYS A 44 69.62 88.17 -20.66
C LYS A 44 69.82 87.63 -19.25
N ASP A 45 70.72 88.21 -18.46
CA ASP A 45 70.94 87.82 -17.06
C ASP A 45 69.72 88.15 -16.18
N ALA A 46 69.00 89.23 -16.47
CA ALA A 46 67.75 89.55 -15.78
C ALA A 46 66.63 88.58 -16.15
N GLU A 47 66.51 88.20 -17.42
CA GLU A 47 65.56 87.22 -17.92
C GLU A 47 65.86 85.82 -17.37
N ASP A 48 67.11 85.37 -17.42
CA ASP A 48 67.56 84.07 -16.87
C ASP A 48 67.35 84.01 -15.35
N ARG A 49 67.56 85.12 -14.64
CA ARG A 49 67.24 85.22 -13.20
C ARG A 49 65.75 85.17 -12.96
N ALA A 50 64.94 85.88 -13.75
CA ALA A 50 63.48 85.84 -13.64
C ALA A 50 62.96 84.41 -13.86
N MET A 51 63.47 83.73 -14.90
CA MET A 51 63.13 82.34 -15.23
C MET A 51 63.55 81.36 -14.13
N LYS A 52 64.76 81.47 -13.58
CA LYS A 52 65.20 80.66 -12.44
C LYS A 52 64.37 80.93 -11.19
N ARG A 53 64.05 82.20 -10.93
CA ARG A 53 63.31 82.64 -9.75
C ARG A 53 61.89 82.11 -9.77
N ILE A 54 61.15 82.38 -10.84
CA ILE A 54 59.79 81.85 -11.00
C ILE A 54 59.83 80.33 -11.11
N GLY A 55 60.85 79.77 -11.78
CA GLY A 55 61.16 78.34 -11.86
C GLY A 55 61.18 77.64 -10.51
N GLY A 56 61.81 78.27 -9.50
CA GLY A 56 61.91 77.75 -8.14
C GLY A 56 60.74 78.08 -7.21
N MET A 57 59.75 78.86 -7.67
CA MET A 57 58.54 79.19 -6.90
C MET A 57 57.38 78.28 -7.30
N SER A 58 56.57 77.91 -6.31
CA SER A 58 55.22 77.41 -6.55
C SER A 58 54.33 78.49 -7.18
N PHE A 59 53.22 78.08 -7.77
CA PHE A 59 52.30 79.03 -8.40
C PHE A 59 51.74 80.06 -7.40
N ALA A 60 51.32 79.60 -6.21
CA ALA A 60 50.81 80.46 -5.15
C ALA A 60 51.87 81.45 -4.63
N GLU A 61 53.13 81.01 -4.51
CA GLU A 61 54.24 81.88 -4.14
C GLU A 61 54.51 82.93 -5.23
N ALA A 62 54.48 82.55 -6.51
CA ALA A 62 54.64 83.51 -7.61
C ALA A 62 53.48 84.52 -7.66
N GLN A 63 52.25 84.07 -7.42
CA GLN A 63 51.06 84.92 -7.37
C GLN A 63 51.12 85.94 -6.23
N SER A 64 51.42 85.48 -5.00
CA SER A 64 51.63 86.39 -3.85
C SER A 64 52.80 87.32 -4.10
N ALA A 65 53.90 86.83 -4.67
CA ALA A 65 55.07 87.67 -4.95
C ALA A 65 54.79 88.79 -5.97
N VAL A 66 53.92 88.55 -6.95
CA VAL A 66 53.45 89.57 -7.90
C VAL A 66 52.48 90.54 -7.22
N ALA A 67 51.55 90.03 -6.40
CA ALA A 67 50.54 90.85 -5.72
C ALA A 67 51.14 91.77 -4.65
N ASP A 68 52.06 91.23 -3.84
CA ASP A 68 52.64 91.91 -2.68
C ASP A 68 53.91 92.72 -3.04
N GLY A 69 54.41 92.60 -4.27
CA GLY A 69 55.61 93.30 -4.74
C GLY A 69 56.89 92.89 -3.98
N SER A 70 56.92 91.68 -3.41
CA SER A 70 57.95 91.23 -2.46
C SER A 70 59.29 90.83 -3.09
N ILE A 71 59.37 90.84 -4.43
CA ILE A 71 60.59 90.55 -5.19
C ILE A 71 61.32 91.86 -5.48
N SER A 72 62.43 92.11 -4.78
CA SER A 72 63.24 93.33 -4.96
C SER A 72 63.82 93.47 -6.36
N GLU A 73 63.98 92.36 -7.10
CA GLU A 73 64.44 92.38 -8.49
C GLU A 73 63.37 92.89 -9.49
N MET A 74 62.11 93.05 -9.08
CA MET A 74 61.02 93.60 -9.92
C MET A 74 61.21 95.06 -10.31
N ASP A 75 62.10 95.78 -9.61
CA ASP A 75 62.49 97.14 -9.98
C ASP A 75 63.28 97.18 -11.30
N ASN A 76 63.85 96.04 -11.74
CA ASN A 76 64.49 95.92 -13.04
C ASN A 76 63.43 95.64 -14.14
N PRO A 77 63.27 96.52 -15.15
CA PRO A 77 62.25 96.36 -16.20
C PRO A 77 62.36 95.06 -16.99
N TRP A 78 63.57 94.58 -17.26
CA TRP A 78 63.81 93.33 -18.00
C TRP A 78 63.44 92.10 -17.17
N PHE A 79 63.79 92.12 -15.87
CA PHE A 79 63.39 91.09 -14.93
C PHE A 79 61.86 91.04 -14.80
N LYS A 80 61.22 92.21 -14.59
CA LYS A 80 59.76 92.32 -14.45
C LYS A 80 59.02 91.83 -15.70
N ALA A 81 59.49 92.20 -16.90
CA ALA A 81 58.89 91.76 -18.15
C ALA A 81 58.95 90.23 -18.31
N ALA A 82 60.12 89.62 -18.11
CA ALA A 82 60.29 88.16 -18.21
C ALA A 82 59.55 87.40 -17.11
N PHE A 83 59.56 87.92 -15.88
CA PHE A 83 58.83 87.33 -14.77
C PHE A 83 57.32 87.35 -15.04
N MET A 84 56.77 88.50 -15.45
CA MET A 84 55.34 88.65 -15.72
C MET A 84 54.89 87.84 -16.94
N LYS A 85 55.75 87.69 -17.95
CA LYS A 85 55.51 86.78 -19.09
C LYS A 85 55.38 85.33 -18.61
N GLN A 86 56.35 84.82 -17.87
CA GLN A 86 56.34 83.46 -17.35
C GLN A 86 55.19 83.22 -16.35
N TYR A 87 54.84 84.24 -15.56
CA TYR A 87 53.69 84.18 -14.66
C TYR A 87 52.37 84.08 -15.45
N GLY A 88 52.20 84.88 -16.50
CA GLY A 88 51.06 84.77 -17.42
C GLY A 88 50.95 83.40 -18.07
N GLU A 89 52.07 82.81 -18.51
CA GLU A 89 52.07 81.45 -19.05
C GLU A 89 51.58 80.41 -18.03
N ARG A 90 52.10 80.47 -16.80
CA ARG A 90 51.72 79.53 -15.73
C ARG A 90 50.26 79.65 -15.33
N LEU A 91 49.75 80.86 -15.17
CA LEU A 91 48.34 81.07 -14.83
C LEU A 91 47.43 80.59 -15.97
N ALA A 92 47.80 80.84 -17.22
CA ALA A 92 47.04 80.33 -18.37
C ALA A 92 46.98 78.79 -18.39
N TYR A 93 48.09 78.09 -18.13
CA TYR A 93 48.06 76.63 -18.04
C TYR A 93 47.18 76.12 -16.90
N GLN A 94 47.19 76.79 -15.74
CA GLN A 94 46.28 76.45 -14.66
C GLN A 94 44.81 76.62 -15.08
N ARG A 95 44.47 77.75 -15.71
CA ARG A 95 43.12 78.01 -16.22
C ARG A 95 42.70 77.01 -17.29
N VAL A 96 43.60 76.64 -18.19
CA VAL A 96 43.34 75.59 -19.19
C VAL A 96 42.99 74.27 -18.51
N ASN A 97 43.68 73.89 -17.43
CA ASN A 97 43.36 72.65 -16.70
C ASN A 97 41.98 72.73 -16.02
N GLU A 98 41.67 73.86 -15.37
CA GLU A 98 40.37 74.11 -14.74
C GLU A 98 39.23 74.08 -15.77
N LEU A 99 39.40 74.82 -16.87
CA LEU A 99 38.45 74.89 -17.97
C LEU A 99 38.25 73.53 -18.65
N THR A 100 39.32 72.75 -18.82
CA THR A 100 39.23 71.38 -19.37
C THR A 100 38.42 70.49 -18.44
N GLN A 101 38.68 70.54 -17.13
CA GLN A 101 37.93 69.76 -16.16
C GLN A 101 36.45 70.16 -16.13
N GLU A 102 36.16 71.46 -16.12
CA GLU A 102 34.79 71.97 -16.13
C GLU A 102 34.06 71.68 -17.44
N TYR A 103 34.74 71.76 -18.58
CA TYR A 103 34.19 71.37 -19.88
C TYR A 103 33.75 69.90 -19.90
N GLU A 104 34.52 69.01 -19.28
CA GLU A 104 34.19 67.59 -19.24
C GLU A 104 33.09 67.23 -18.24
N THR A 105 32.91 68.02 -17.17
CA THR A 105 32.07 67.63 -16.03
C THR A 105 30.82 68.47 -15.85
N ASN A 106 30.90 69.78 -16.11
CA ASN A 106 29.87 70.75 -15.72
C ASN A 106 29.32 71.58 -16.90
N PHE A 107 30.02 71.62 -18.02
CA PHE A 107 29.58 72.36 -19.20
C PHE A 107 28.50 71.57 -19.96
N ASP A 108 27.42 72.26 -20.36
CA ASP A 108 26.40 71.68 -21.21
C ASP A 108 26.90 71.59 -22.66
N LYS A 109 27.40 70.41 -23.04
CA LYS A 109 27.89 70.12 -24.40
C LYS A 109 26.80 70.13 -25.47
N ASN A 110 25.51 70.17 -25.11
CA ASN A 110 24.44 70.21 -26.10
C ASN A 110 24.12 71.65 -26.51
N SER A 111 24.03 72.57 -25.54
CA SER A 111 23.50 73.92 -25.77
C SER A 111 24.33 75.08 -25.19
N GLY A 112 25.45 74.78 -24.52
CA GLY A 112 26.29 75.78 -23.86
C GLY A 112 27.03 76.72 -24.81
N ASP A 113 27.17 77.99 -24.40
CA ASP A 113 28.03 78.98 -25.07
C ASP A 113 29.49 78.80 -24.61
N LEU A 114 30.26 78.05 -25.41
CA LEU A 114 31.65 77.76 -25.08
C LEU A 114 32.50 79.04 -25.03
N ASP A 115 32.37 79.94 -26.01
CA ASP A 115 33.13 81.19 -26.05
C ASP A 115 32.77 82.13 -24.89
N GLY A 116 31.50 82.14 -24.46
CA GLY A 116 31.07 82.81 -23.23
C GLY A 116 31.76 82.23 -21.99
N PHE A 117 31.78 80.89 -21.88
CA PHE A 117 32.41 80.16 -20.80
C PHE A 117 33.93 80.43 -20.69
N ILE A 118 34.67 80.45 -21.82
CA ILE A 118 36.11 80.78 -21.82
C ILE A 118 36.33 82.22 -21.36
N ARG A 119 35.56 83.17 -21.91
CA ARG A 119 35.71 84.60 -21.63
C ARG A 119 35.43 84.94 -20.17
N GLU A 120 34.40 84.35 -19.57
CA GLU A 120 34.05 84.57 -18.16
C GLU A 120 35.22 84.19 -17.24
N ARG A 121 35.91 83.08 -17.52
CA ARG A 121 37.04 82.61 -16.72
C ARG A 121 38.32 83.43 -16.93
N MET A 122 38.51 83.99 -18.13
CA MET A 122 39.63 84.91 -18.41
C MET A 122 39.42 86.29 -17.80
N ALA A 123 38.17 86.75 -17.64
CA ALA A 123 37.85 88.11 -17.23
C ALA A 123 38.51 88.50 -15.90
N GLY A 124 38.44 87.63 -14.88
CA GLY A 124 39.04 87.93 -13.57
C GLY A 124 40.56 88.05 -13.60
N ASP A 125 41.25 87.26 -14.42
CA ASP A 125 42.70 87.31 -14.56
C ASP A 125 43.14 88.56 -15.34
N LEU A 126 42.38 88.94 -16.36
CA LEU A 126 42.63 90.14 -17.16
C LEU A 126 42.25 91.44 -16.42
N ASP A 127 41.26 91.41 -15.54
CA ASP A 127 40.96 92.56 -14.65
C ASP A 127 42.13 92.83 -13.69
N GLN A 128 42.80 91.77 -13.21
CA GLN A 128 43.89 91.89 -12.25
C GLN A 128 45.24 92.24 -12.88
N TYR A 129 45.52 91.75 -14.09
CA TYR A 129 46.85 91.86 -14.72
C TYR A 129 46.83 92.46 -16.14
N GLY A 130 45.68 92.94 -16.61
CA GLY A 130 45.46 93.42 -17.97
C GLY A 130 46.30 94.63 -18.37
N ASP A 131 46.72 95.45 -17.41
CA ASP A 131 47.60 96.60 -17.65
C ASP A 131 49.05 96.20 -17.99
N ASN A 132 49.43 94.91 -17.83
CA ASN A 132 50.76 94.42 -18.13
C ASN A 132 50.82 93.73 -19.52
N PRO A 133 51.46 94.36 -20.53
CA PRO A 133 51.47 93.81 -21.88
C PRO A 133 52.25 92.49 -22.02
N HIS A 134 53.23 92.24 -21.15
CA HIS A 134 54.02 91.01 -21.18
C HIS A 134 53.26 89.82 -20.60
N PHE A 135 52.44 90.06 -19.59
CA PHE A 135 51.51 89.07 -19.05
C PHE A 135 50.42 88.74 -20.08
N VAL A 136 49.71 89.77 -20.57
CA VAL A 136 48.54 89.59 -21.45
C VAL A 136 48.91 88.85 -22.73
N GLY A 137 50.05 89.20 -23.34
CA GLY A 137 50.49 88.54 -24.58
C GLY A 137 50.74 87.05 -24.41
N ALA A 138 51.35 86.63 -23.30
CA ALA A 138 51.67 85.22 -23.06
C ALA A 138 50.47 84.41 -22.55
N TYR A 139 49.63 85.04 -21.72
CA TYR A 139 48.39 84.44 -21.20
C TYR A 139 47.39 84.17 -22.33
N ASN A 140 47.09 85.17 -23.17
CA ASN A 140 46.14 85.03 -24.28
C ASN A 140 46.59 83.99 -25.29
N GLN A 141 47.89 83.92 -25.63
CA GLN A 141 48.40 82.93 -26.57
C GLN A 141 48.06 81.48 -26.16
N ILE A 142 48.13 81.14 -24.88
CA ILE A 142 47.81 79.79 -24.39
C ILE A 142 46.30 79.58 -24.35
N MET A 143 45.54 80.56 -23.86
CA MET A 143 44.08 80.49 -23.77
C MET A 143 43.40 80.37 -25.14
N ASP A 144 43.83 81.16 -26.13
CA ASP A 144 43.31 81.13 -27.50
C ASP A 144 43.55 79.76 -28.15
N ASN A 145 44.74 79.18 -27.93
CA ASN A 145 45.08 77.85 -28.43
C ASN A 145 44.21 76.74 -27.83
N TRP A 146 43.87 76.85 -26.53
CA TRP A 146 42.94 75.91 -25.91
C TRP A 146 41.51 76.11 -26.42
N GLY A 147 41.05 77.36 -26.55
CA GLY A 147 39.71 77.67 -27.06
C GLY A 147 39.47 77.13 -28.47
N ALA A 148 40.47 77.19 -29.36
CA ALA A 148 40.38 76.56 -30.68
C ALA A 148 40.21 75.04 -30.63
N LYS A 149 40.92 74.34 -29.72
CA LYS A 149 40.81 72.89 -29.53
C LYS A 149 39.47 72.48 -28.90
N ALA A 150 39.02 73.23 -27.90
CA ALA A 150 37.74 72.98 -27.23
C ALA A 150 36.57 73.14 -28.23
N ASN A 151 36.60 74.18 -29.07
CA ASN A 151 35.62 74.38 -30.14
C ASN A 151 35.58 73.21 -31.14
N GLN A 152 36.74 72.67 -31.52
CA GLN A 152 36.80 71.49 -32.40
C GLN A 152 36.19 70.24 -31.73
N ALA A 153 36.49 69.99 -30.46
CA ALA A 153 35.95 68.87 -29.70
C ALA A 153 34.43 68.97 -29.52
N GLN A 154 33.93 70.17 -29.24
CA GLN A 154 32.51 70.47 -29.10
C GLN A 154 31.74 70.19 -30.41
N ALA A 155 32.27 70.64 -31.55
CA ALA A 155 31.68 70.36 -32.86
C ALA A 155 31.64 68.86 -33.20
N GLN A 156 32.69 68.11 -32.82
CA GLN A 156 32.73 66.65 -33.01
C GLN A 156 31.67 65.94 -32.14
N TYR A 157 31.53 66.34 -30.87
CA TYR A 157 30.52 65.79 -29.97
C TYR A 157 29.10 66.00 -30.52
N GLN A 158 28.76 67.23 -30.91
CA GLN A 158 27.44 67.56 -31.47
C GLN A 158 27.16 66.77 -32.76
N THR A 159 28.17 66.59 -33.61
CA THR A 159 28.04 65.79 -34.84
C THR A 159 27.73 64.32 -34.54
N GLU A 160 28.45 63.72 -33.58
CA GLU A 160 28.24 62.32 -33.19
C GLU A 160 26.89 62.11 -32.51
N GLN A 161 26.44 63.08 -31.72
CA GLN A 161 25.13 63.06 -31.08
C GLN A 161 24.00 63.13 -32.11
N ILE A 162 24.05 64.07 -33.06
CA ILE A 162 23.07 64.15 -34.15
C ILE A 162 23.00 62.82 -34.91
N LYS A 163 24.17 62.20 -35.17
CA LYS A 163 24.22 60.89 -35.82
C LYS A 163 23.54 59.81 -34.98
N THR A 164 23.82 59.76 -33.67
CA THR A 164 23.23 58.80 -32.74
C THR A 164 21.71 58.97 -32.64
N ASP A 165 21.22 60.21 -32.52
CA ASP A 165 19.80 60.53 -32.46
C ASP A 165 19.08 60.15 -33.77
N THR A 166 19.73 60.39 -34.92
CA THR A 166 19.21 60.03 -36.24
C THR A 166 19.09 58.50 -36.40
N ILE A 167 20.10 57.75 -35.98
CA ILE A 167 20.08 56.27 -36.00
C ILE A 167 19.01 55.74 -35.03
N GLY A 168 18.90 56.32 -33.83
CA GLY A 168 17.85 55.98 -32.87
C GLY A 168 16.44 56.18 -33.42
N GLY A 169 16.21 57.27 -34.18
CA GLY A 169 14.93 57.53 -34.85
C GLY A 169 14.56 56.48 -35.91
N VAL A 170 15.54 55.87 -36.58
CA VAL A 170 15.30 54.76 -37.52
C VAL A 170 14.75 53.54 -36.78
N TYR A 171 15.33 53.18 -35.63
CA TYR A 171 14.82 52.08 -34.81
C TYR A 171 13.39 52.32 -34.34
N GLU A 172 13.09 53.53 -33.83
CA GLU A 172 11.74 53.88 -33.37
C GLU A 172 10.72 53.79 -34.51
N THR A 173 11.10 54.23 -35.70
CA THR A 173 10.27 54.13 -36.91
C THR A 173 10.02 52.68 -37.29
N PHE A 174 11.07 51.85 -37.32
CA PHE A 174 10.93 50.43 -37.63
C PHE A 174 10.05 49.71 -36.61
N HIS A 175 10.31 49.92 -35.32
CA HIS A 175 9.53 49.31 -34.26
C HIS A 175 8.06 49.75 -34.31
N GLY A 176 7.79 51.06 -34.46
CA GLY A 176 6.43 51.59 -34.57
C GLY A 176 5.68 51.02 -35.78
N LYS A 177 6.31 51.01 -36.95
CA LYS A 177 5.70 50.44 -38.18
C LYS A 177 5.44 48.94 -38.04
N ALA A 178 6.37 48.20 -37.44
CA ALA A 178 6.21 46.78 -37.18
C ALA A 178 5.01 46.49 -36.27
N GLN A 179 4.84 47.28 -35.20
CA GLN A 179 3.69 47.18 -34.31
C GLN A 179 2.37 47.50 -35.02
N THR A 180 2.31 48.57 -35.82
CA THR A 180 1.10 48.93 -36.58
C THR A 180 0.71 47.82 -37.55
N MET A 181 1.64 47.36 -38.38
CA MET A 181 1.35 46.33 -39.37
C MET A 181 0.93 45.00 -38.73
N ARG A 182 1.47 44.69 -37.55
CA ARG A 182 1.05 43.51 -36.80
C ARG A 182 -0.36 43.65 -36.23
N ALA A 183 -0.74 44.83 -35.76
CA ALA A 183 -2.12 45.11 -35.36
C ALA A 183 -3.09 44.95 -36.54
N ASP A 184 -2.63 45.23 -37.77
CA ASP A 184 -3.37 45.02 -39.01
C ASP A 184 -3.38 43.55 -39.50
N GLY A 185 -2.80 42.62 -38.74
CA GLY A 185 -2.79 41.19 -39.05
C GLY A 185 -1.81 40.77 -40.14
N LYS A 186 -0.79 41.58 -40.46
CA LYS A 186 0.26 41.22 -41.41
C LYS A 186 1.16 40.12 -40.87
N SER A 187 1.62 39.25 -41.77
CA SER A 187 2.59 38.20 -41.42
C SER A 187 3.96 38.80 -41.10
N PRO A 188 4.77 38.13 -40.26
CA PRO A 188 6.14 38.57 -39.95
C PRO A 188 6.99 38.86 -41.20
N GLN A 189 6.85 38.06 -42.25
CA GLN A 189 7.59 38.23 -43.50
C GLN A 189 7.16 39.50 -44.25
N GLU A 190 5.86 39.80 -44.31
CA GLU A 190 5.35 41.05 -44.91
C GLU A 190 5.83 42.28 -44.15
N ILE A 191 5.86 42.20 -42.80
CA ILE A 191 6.35 43.29 -41.97
C ILE A 191 7.82 43.55 -42.26
N VAL A 192 8.67 42.53 -42.21
CA VAL A 192 10.11 42.66 -42.46
C VAL A 192 10.40 43.20 -43.87
N ALA A 193 9.65 42.75 -44.88
CA ALA A 193 9.77 43.29 -46.24
C ALA A 193 9.44 44.79 -46.28
N ALA A 194 8.39 45.23 -45.59
CA ALA A 194 8.00 46.63 -45.52
C ALA A 194 8.98 47.51 -44.72
N LEU A 195 9.66 46.96 -43.71
CA LEU A 195 10.73 47.66 -42.98
C LEU A 195 11.96 47.84 -43.86
N ARG A 196 12.39 46.78 -44.55
CA ARG A 196 13.53 46.82 -45.47
C ARG A 196 13.27 47.74 -46.67
N GLY A 197 12.01 47.90 -47.07
CA GLY A 197 11.61 48.87 -48.10
C GLY A 197 11.91 50.34 -47.73
N GLU A 198 12.00 50.67 -46.44
CA GLU A 198 12.34 52.03 -45.97
C GLU A 198 13.84 52.31 -46.04
N TYR A 199 14.67 51.30 -46.29
CA TYR A 199 16.12 51.44 -46.18
C TYR A 199 16.68 52.52 -47.11
N GLU A 200 16.19 52.61 -48.34
CA GLU A 200 16.64 53.60 -49.32
C GLU A 200 16.15 55.02 -48.97
N ALA A 201 14.94 55.14 -48.40
CA ALA A 201 14.42 56.42 -47.93
C ALA A 201 15.28 56.96 -46.76
N ASN A 202 15.58 56.12 -45.78
CA ASN A 202 16.46 56.49 -44.67
C ASN A 202 17.87 56.84 -45.13
N ARG A 203 18.42 56.10 -46.10
CA ARG A 203 19.76 56.39 -46.65
C ARG A 203 19.81 57.74 -47.37
N SER A 204 18.80 58.03 -48.18
CA SER A 204 18.74 59.26 -48.98
C SER A 204 18.38 60.50 -48.16
N LEU A 205 17.49 60.38 -47.17
CA LEU A 205 16.97 61.49 -46.37
C LEU A 205 17.73 61.72 -45.07
N LEU A 206 18.13 60.63 -44.39
CA LEU A 206 18.75 60.67 -43.06
C LEU A 206 20.25 60.33 -43.09
N HIS A 207 20.80 60.01 -44.27
CA HIS A 207 22.20 59.63 -44.47
C HIS A 207 22.66 58.43 -43.62
N VAL A 208 21.73 57.55 -43.22
CA VAL A 208 22.03 56.31 -42.48
C VAL A 208 22.32 55.18 -43.47
N ASP A 209 23.52 54.59 -43.40
CA ASP A 209 23.90 53.53 -44.33
C ASP A 209 23.16 52.20 -44.06
N PHE A 210 23.19 51.27 -45.02
CA PHE A 210 22.49 49.99 -44.87
C PHE A 210 23.01 49.14 -43.70
N ARG A 211 24.29 49.28 -43.35
CA ARG A 211 24.92 48.50 -42.28
C ARG A 211 24.45 48.98 -40.91
N GLU A 212 24.31 50.29 -40.72
CA GLU A 212 23.73 50.90 -39.53
C GLU A 212 22.25 50.54 -39.40
N GLN A 213 21.49 50.55 -40.50
CA GLN A 213 20.09 50.11 -40.48
C GLN A 213 19.93 48.62 -40.14
N ASP A 214 20.85 47.76 -40.62
CA ASP A 214 20.87 46.34 -40.25
C ASP A 214 21.15 46.12 -38.76
N LYS A 215 21.99 46.96 -38.13
CA LYS A 215 22.17 46.94 -36.67
C LYS A 215 20.87 47.24 -35.94
N GLU A 216 20.11 48.23 -36.40
CA GLU A 216 18.80 48.53 -35.81
C GLU A 216 17.76 47.42 -36.07
N MET A 217 17.84 46.70 -37.20
CA MET A 217 17.03 45.49 -37.40
C MET A 217 17.43 44.34 -36.45
N VAL A 218 18.72 44.15 -36.17
CA VAL A 218 19.17 43.18 -35.15
C VAL A 218 18.66 43.59 -33.77
N ARG A 219 18.73 44.89 -33.42
CA ARG A 219 18.16 45.43 -32.18
C ARG A 219 16.64 45.21 -32.11
N LEU A 220 15.93 45.37 -33.22
CA LEU A 220 14.50 45.08 -33.33
C LEU A 220 14.22 43.59 -33.09
N ALA A 221 15.01 42.69 -33.69
CA ALA A 221 14.90 41.25 -33.44
C ALA A 221 15.15 40.93 -31.96
N GLU A 222 16.11 41.58 -31.32
CA GLU A 222 16.36 41.40 -29.88
C GLU A 222 15.15 41.81 -29.02
N SER A 223 14.45 42.89 -29.38
CA SER A 223 13.22 43.31 -28.70
C SER A 223 12.10 42.28 -28.84
N TYR A 224 11.91 41.69 -30.03
CA TYR A 224 10.92 40.63 -30.25
C TYR A 224 11.32 39.31 -29.60
N ALA A 225 12.61 39.01 -29.50
CA ALA A 225 13.11 37.85 -28.78
C ALA A 225 12.82 37.96 -27.28
N ALA A 226 12.96 39.14 -26.68
CA ALA A 226 12.58 39.39 -25.29
C ALA A 226 11.08 39.23 -25.05
N ALA A 227 10.25 39.40 -26.09
CA ALA A 227 8.82 39.14 -26.04
C ALA A 227 8.44 37.66 -26.34
N GLY A 228 9.42 36.79 -26.61
CA GLY A 228 9.18 35.38 -26.97
C GLY A 228 8.61 35.17 -28.37
N ASP A 229 8.70 36.18 -29.24
CA ASP A 229 8.10 36.15 -30.56
C ASP A 229 9.07 35.60 -31.62
N LEU A 230 9.24 34.28 -31.56
CA LEU A 230 10.21 33.58 -32.42
C LEU A 230 9.96 33.79 -33.91
N ASP A 231 8.70 33.86 -34.34
CA ASP A 231 8.35 33.94 -35.76
C ASP A 231 8.82 35.27 -36.38
N MET A 232 8.68 36.38 -35.65
CA MET A 232 9.20 37.69 -36.06
C MET A 232 10.72 37.76 -36.02
N VAL A 233 11.33 37.16 -34.99
CA VAL A 233 12.79 37.05 -34.88
C VAL A 233 13.37 36.27 -36.07
N GLU A 234 12.78 35.13 -36.41
CA GLU A 234 13.17 34.33 -37.57
C GLU A 234 12.96 35.11 -38.88
N ALA A 235 11.84 35.81 -39.04
CA ALA A 235 11.60 36.64 -40.22
C ALA A 235 12.64 37.75 -40.38
N ILE A 236 12.99 38.46 -39.30
CA ILE A 236 13.98 39.55 -39.32
C ILE A 236 15.38 38.99 -39.64
N LEU A 237 15.81 37.94 -38.95
CA LEU A 237 17.18 37.46 -39.00
C LEU A 237 17.45 36.55 -40.20
N ASN A 238 16.49 35.71 -40.58
CA ASN A 238 16.64 34.71 -41.64
C ASN A 238 15.98 35.13 -42.98
N GLY A 239 15.23 36.23 -43.01
CA GLY A 239 14.68 36.75 -44.27
C GLY A 239 15.76 37.24 -45.23
N GLU A 240 15.61 36.99 -46.54
CA GLU A 240 16.55 37.44 -47.58
C GLU A 240 16.62 38.96 -47.70
N ARG A 241 17.84 39.52 -47.71
CA ARG A 241 18.07 40.96 -47.91
C ARG A 241 18.51 41.24 -49.33
N THR A 242 18.10 42.39 -49.87
CA THR A 242 18.52 42.89 -51.18
C THR A 242 19.09 44.30 -51.03
N ALA A 243 20.20 44.58 -51.71
CA ALA A 243 20.74 45.93 -51.85
C ALA A 243 19.89 46.77 -52.81
N ALA A 244 20.10 48.09 -52.83
CA ALA A 244 19.40 49.03 -53.72
C ALA A 244 19.62 48.74 -55.23
N ASP A 245 20.70 48.05 -55.58
CA ASP A 245 20.99 47.61 -56.95
C ASP A 245 20.35 46.25 -57.31
N GLY A 246 19.57 45.66 -56.40
CA GLY A 246 18.92 44.36 -56.56
C GLY A 246 19.80 43.17 -56.18
N THR A 247 21.03 43.38 -55.72
CA THR A 247 21.92 42.29 -55.31
C THR A 247 21.43 41.63 -54.02
N VAL A 248 21.30 40.30 -54.01
CA VAL A 248 20.93 39.54 -52.81
C VAL A 248 22.11 39.52 -51.83
N LEU A 249 21.91 40.11 -50.65
CA LEU A 249 22.89 40.21 -49.56
C LEU A 249 22.82 39.03 -48.57
N GLY A 250 21.83 38.16 -48.73
CA GLY A 250 21.56 37.04 -47.83
C GLY A 250 21.01 37.47 -46.45
N PRO A 251 20.63 36.53 -45.58
CA PRO A 251 20.05 36.83 -44.28
C PRO A 251 21.07 37.45 -43.30
N LEU A 252 20.57 38.13 -42.26
CA LEU A 252 21.42 38.68 -41.19
C LEU A 252 22.13 37.54 -40.43
N SER A 253 21.47 36.39 -40.27
CA SER A 253 22.06 35.22 -39.62
C SER A 253 23.26 34.61 -40.36
N ALA A 254 23.37 34.82 -41.67
CA ALA A 254 24.54 34.39 -42.46
C ALA A 254 25.60 35.49 -42.60
N ASN A 255 25.31 36.72 -42.17
CA ASN A 255 26.27 37.81 -42.18
C ASN A 255 27.27 37.62 -41.03
N ARG A 256 28.56 37.58 -41.34
CA ARG A 256 29.65 37.38 -40.36
C ARG A 256 29.61 38.36 -39.19
N GLU A 257 29.15 39.60 -39.41
CA GLU A 257 29.04 40.60 -38.34
C GLU A 257 27.93 40.26 -37.34
N PHE A 258 26.82 39.69 -37.78
CA PHE A 258 25.61 39.49 -36.97
C PHE A 258 25.30 38.02 -36.65
N GLN A 259 26.08 37.06 -37.15
CA GLN A 259 25.82 35.63 -37.00
C GLN A 259 25.76 35.19 -35.52
N ALA A 260 26.71 35.66 -34.70
CA ALA A 260 26.75 35.34 -33.27
C ALA A 260 25.53 35.90 -32.53
N ASP A 261 25.18 37.17 -32.78
CA ASP A 261 23.99 37.80 -32.22
C ASP A 261 22.71 37.12 -32.70
N SER A 262 22.61 36.76 -33.98
CA SER A 262 21.44 36.09 -34.52
C SER A 262 21.19 34.75 -33.82
N THR A 263 22.24 33.98 -33.57
CA THR A 263 22.14 32.69 -32.85
C THR A 263 21.69 32.91 -31.40
N ARG A 264 22.27 33.89 -30.72
CA ARG A 264 21.91 34.28 -29.34
C ARG A 264 20.44 34.73 -29.26
N ILE A 265 20.02 35.62 -30.15
CA ILE A 265 18.66 36.18 -30.21
C ILE A 265 17.63 35.07 -30.49
N LEU A 266 17.88 34.18 -31.45
CA LEU A 266 17.00 33.03 -31.74
C LEU A 266 16.87 32.09 -30.54
N SER A 267 17.98 31.79 -29.86
CA SER A 267 17.96 30.96 -28.66
C SER A 267 17.15 31.62 -27.53
N ASN A 268 17.32 32.92 -27.32
CA ASN A 268 16.57 33.68 -26.33
C ASN A 268 15.07 33.70 -26.65
N ALA A 269 14.70 33.98 -27.90
CA ALA A 269 13.31 33.98 -28.36
C ALA A 269 12.64 32.62 -28.14
N LYS A 270 13.34 31.53 -28.47
CA LYS A 270 12.86 30.16 -28.24
C LYS A 270 12.69 29.86 -26.75
N GLY A 271 13.65 30.29 -25.92
CA GLY A 271 13.58 30.16 -24.47
C GLY A 271 12.37 30.86 -23.87
N GLU A 272 12.18 32.14 -24.20
CA GLU A 272 11.07 32.94 -23.67
C GLU A 272 9.72 32.45 -24.19
N ARG A 273 9.62 32.06 -25.48
CA ARG A 273 8.41 31.43 -26.02
C ARG A 273 8.01 30.18 -25.24
N ASN A 274 8.98 29.32 -24.95
CA ASN A 274 8.73 28.08 -24.22
C ASN A 274 8.27 28.39 -22.79
N LYS A 275 8.87 29.38 -22.12
CA LYS A 275 8.48 29.83 -20.78
C LYS A 275 7.07 30.41 -20.76
N LEU A 276 6.72 31.27 -21.73
CA LEU A 276 5.36 31.81 -21.86
C LEU A 276 4.33 30.72 -22.15
N ASN A 277 4.68 29.76 -23.01
CA ASN A 277 3.82 28.60 -23.25
C ASN A 277 3.66 27.75 -22.00
N GLU A 278 4.74 27.51 -21.24
CA GLU A 278 4.69 26.81 -19.97
C GLU A 278 3.73 27.49 -18.99
N GLU A 279 3.84 28.80 -18.83
CA GLU A 279 2.97 29.60 -17.97
C GLU A 279 1.51 29.55 -18.42
N ARG A 280 1.25 29.73 -19.73
CA ARG A 280 -0.10 29.70 -20.32
C ARG A 280 -0.77 28.33 -20.26
N THR A 281 0.02 27.25 -20.33
CA THR A 281 -0.49 25.87 -20.36
C THR A 281 -0.57 25.22 -18.99
N ARG A 282 -0.14 25.91 -17.93
CA ARG A 282 -0.04 25.38 -16.56
C ARG A 282 -1.30 24.68 -16.07
N ASP A 283 -2.47 25.27 -16.27
CA ASP A 283 -3.73 24.68 -15.80
C ASP A 283 -4.06 23.37 -16.53
N GLN A 284 -3.84 23.34 -17.85
CA GLN A 284 -4.07 22.15 -18.65
C GLN A 284 -3.07 21.02 -18.32
N ARG A 285 -1.81 21.38 -18.03
CA ARG A 285 -0.80 20.43 -17.50
C ARG A 285 -1.29 19.78 -16.22
N LEU A 286 -1.78 20.57 -15.28
CA LEU A 286 -2.31 20.08 -14.01
C LEU A 286 -3.48 19.11 -14.23
N ILE A 287 -4.37 19.39 -15.20
CA ILE A 287 -5.47 18.49 -15.57
C ILE A 287 -4.93 17.13 -16.04
N TYR A 288 -3.98 17.12 -16.98
CA TYR A 288 -3.40 15.88 -17.48
C TYR A 288 -2.62 15.11 -16.42
N GLU A 289 -1.86 15.79 -15.56
CA GLU A 289 -1.17 15.17 -14.43
C GLU A 289 -2.15 14.53 -13.44
N ASN A 290 -3.27 15.19 -13.16
CA ASN A 290 -4.32 14.63 -12.29
C ASN A 290 -5.02 13.44 -12.95
N GLN A 291 -5.33 13.51 -14.24
CA GLN A 291 -5.90 12.38 -14.98
C GLN A 291 -4.95 11.18 -14.97
N ALA A 292 -3.65 11.41 -15.19
CA ALA A 292 -2.62 10.37 -15.14
C ALA A 292 -2.51 9.73 -13.75
N ARG A 293 -2.52 10.53 -12.68
CA ARG A 293 -2.50 10.01 -11.30
C ARG A 293 -3.73 9.16 -10.96
N ASN A 294 -4.83 9.38 -11.68
CA ASN A 294 -6.11 8.69 -11.46
C ASN A 294 -6.37 7.57 -12.49
N GLY A 295 -5.44 7.30 -13.41
CA GLY A 295 -5.63 6.29 -14.45
C GLY A 295 -6.65 6.65 -15.55
N THR A 296 -7.08 7.92 -15.63
CA THR A 296 -8.13 8.39 -16.56
C THR A 296 -7.58 9.21 -17.72
N LEU A 297 -6.26 9.20 -17.92
CA LEU A 297 -5.62 9.96 -18.99
C LEU A 297 -5.98 9.40 -20.36
N ASP A 298 -6.55 10.25 -21.22
CA ASP A 298 -6.56 9.99 -22.66
C ASP A 298 -5.16 10.24 -23.22
N THR A 299 -4.42 9.15 -23.43
CA THR A 299 -3.01 9.22 -23.82
C THR A 299 -2.79 9.82 -25.21
N ASP A 300 -3.74 9.67 -26.13
CA ASP A 300 -3.59 10.17 -27.50
C ASP A 300 -3.92 11.66 -27.56
N ALA A 301 -4.97 12.09 -26.84
CA ALA A 301 -5.28 13.49 -26.67
C ALA A 301 -4.13 14.25 -25.98
N PHE A 302 -3.50 13.66 -24.96
CA PHE A 302 -2.35 14.24 -24.27
C PHE A 302 -1.14 14.42 -25.20
N LYS A 303 -0.79 13.38 -25.98
CA LYS A 303 0.35 13.46 -26.93
C LYS A 303 0.13 14.56 -27.97
N ALA A 304 -1.05 14.58 -28.60
CA ALA A 304 -1.39 15.60 -29.60
C ALA A 304 -1.34 17.02 -29.00
N TRP A 305 -1.84 17.19 -27.79
CA TRP A 305 -1.79 18.47 -27.08
C TRP A 305 -0.34 18.89 -26.73
N SER A 306 0.49 17.96 -26.26
CA SER A 306 1.89 18.23 -25.92
C SER A 306 2.73 18.61 -27.14
N GLU A 307 2.46 18.00 -28.30
CA GLU A 307 3.12 18.34 -29.57
C GLU A 307 2.69 19.72 -30.08
N ALA A 308 1.41 20.05 -29.95
CA ALA A 308 0.87 21.35 -30.35
C ALA A 308 1.32 22.52 -29.46
N ASN A 309 1.85 22.25 -28.26
CA ASN A 309 2.28 23.27 -27.29
C ASN A 309 3.77 23.11 -26.90
N PRO A 310 4.72 23.47 -27.79
CA PRO A 310 6.15 23.38 -27.49
C PRO A 310 6.51 24.20 -26.24
N GLY A 311 7.21 23.57 -25.31
CA GLY A 311 7.57 24.16 -24.01
C GLY A 311 6.64 23.79 -22.86
N ALA A 312 5.43 23.30 -23.12
CA ALA A 312 4.51 22.85 -22.06
C ALA A 312 5.07 21.66 -21.26
N TYR A 313 5.67 20.70 -21.95
CA TYR A 313 6.43 19.61 -21.35
C TYR A 313 7.79 19.44 -22.02
N THR A 314 8.77 19.02 -21.25
CA THR A 314 9.96 18.34 -21.81
C THR A 314 9.56 16.94 -22.26
N PHE A 315 10.32 16.35 -23.19
CA PHE A 315 10.08 14.96 -23.61
C PHE A 315 10.03 14.00 -22.41
N ALA A 316 10.97 14.15 -21.47
CA ALA A 316 10.99 13.37 -20.23
C ALA A 316 9.76 13.64 -19.34
N GLY A 317 9.30 14.89 -19.26
CA GLY A 317 8.08 15.26 -18.54
C GLY A 317 6.84 14.60 -19.11
N ALA A 318 6.67 14.62 -20.44
CA ALA A 318 5.55 13.96 -21.10
C ALA A 318 5.57 12.43 -20.90
N GLN A 319 6.74 11.80 -21.02
CA GLN A 319 6.90 10.37 -20.73
C GLN A 319 6.60 10.02 -19.27
N SER A 320 6.95 10.91 -18.32
CA SER A 320 6.63 10.73 -16.89
C SER A 320 5.11 10.71 -16.65
N VAL A 321 4.35 11.61 -17.29
CA VAL A 321 2.88 11.64 -17.19
C VAL A 321 2.27 10.35 -17.72
N LEU A 322 2.70 9.88 -18.90
CA LEU A 322 2.25 8.61 -19.47
C LEU A 322 2.60 7.42 -18.58
N GLY A 323 3.83 7.38 -18.07
CA GLY A 323 4.29 6.32 -17.16
C GLY A 323 3.50 6.30 -15.85
N SER A 324 3.14 7.46 -15.29
CA SER A 324 2.30 7.55 -14.09
C SER A 324 0.90 6.95 -14.32
N ASN A 325 0.31 7.19 -15.49
CA ASN A 325 -0.99 6.61 -15.84
C ASN A 325 -0.92 5.08 -15.95
N GLN A 326 0.09 4.56 -16.66
CA GLN A 326 0.27 3.13 -16.79
C GLN A 326 0.51 2.45 -15.44
N ALA A 327 1.38 3.03 -14.61
CA ALA A 327 1.66 2.49 -13.28
C ALA A 327 0.40 2.43 -12.38
N PHE A 328 -0.53 3.39 -12.53
CA PHE A 328 -1.81 3.34 -11.83
C PHE A 328 -2.70 2.20 -12.33
N LEU A 329 -2.82 2.04 -13.65
CA LEU A 329 -3.61 0.97 -14.27
C LEU A 329 -3.07 -0.41 -13.87
N ASP A 330 -1.75 -0.60 -13.95
CA ASP A 330 -1.08 -1.84 -13.54
C ASP A 330 -1.35 -2.17 -12.07
N LYS A 331 -1.33 -1.15 -11.19
CA LYS A 331 -1.65 -1.31 -9.78
C LYS A 331 -3.12 -1.72 -9.57
N GLN A 332 -4.05 -1.09 -10.29
CA GLN A 332 -5.47 -1.42 -10.20
C GLN A 332 -5.75 -2.86 -10.67
N GLU A 333 -5.13 -3.29 -11.76
CA GLU A 333 -5.24 -4.65 -12.28
C GLU A 333 -4.67 -5.67 -11.27
N ALA A 334 -3.50 -5.37 -10.66
CA ALA A 334 -2.92 -6.22 -9.63
C ALA A 334 -3.80 -6.33 -8.37
N GLU A 335 -4.44 -5.24 -7.94
CA GLU A 335 -5.40 -5.25 -6.82
C GLU A 335 -6.67 -6.05 -7.17
N ALA A 336 -7.18 -5.91 -8.40
CA ALA A 336 -8.33 -6.69 -8.89
C ALA A 336 -8.01 -8.19 -8.93
N ALA A 337 -6.85 -8.58 -9.49
CA ALA A 337 -6.40 -9.97 -9.54
C ALA A 337 -6.23 -10.57 -8.13
N LYS A 338 -5.68 -9.79 -7.17
CA LYS A 338 -5.57 -10.22 -5.77
C LYS A 338 -6.93 -10.43 -5.11
N ASN A 339 -7.89 -9.55 -5.39
CA ASN A 339 -9.26 -9.68 -4.88
C ASN A 339 -9.97 -10.90 -5.48
N GLU A 340 -9.78 -11.15 -6.78
CA GLU A 340 -10.32 -12.34 -7.45
C GLU A 340 -9.72 -13.62 -6.87
N GLN A 341 -8.40 -13.68 -6.68
CA GLN A 341 -7.74 -14.82 -6.03
C GLN A 341 -8.29 -15.05 -4.62
N LYS A 342 -8.48 -13.99 -3.83
CA LYS A 342 -9.08 -14.10 -2.48
C LYS A 342 -10.52 -14.64 -2.54
N LEU A 343 -11.31 -14.23 -3.54
CA LEU A 343 -12.67 -14.72 -3.72
C LEU A 343 -12.68 -16.21 -4.10
N GLN A 344 -11.78 -16.63 -5.00
CA GLN A 344 -11.62 -18.04 -5.40
C GLN A 344 -11.20 -18.91 -4.20
N LEU A 345 -10.24 -18.45 -3.38
CA LEU A 345 -9.81 -19.17 -2.17
C LEU A 345 -10.96 -19.30 -1.15
N LYS A 346 -11.76 -18.25 -0.95
CA LYS A 346 -12.97 -18.31 -0.11
C LYS A 346 -13.99 -19.34 -0.62
N GLN A 347 -14.20 -19.40 -1.94
CA GLN A 347 -15.10 -20.38 -2.55
C GLN A 347 -14.57 -21.81 -2.34
N GLN A 348 -13.28 -22.05 -2.60
CA GLN A 348 -12.65 -23.36 -2.39
C GLN A 348 -12.66 -23.79 -0.91
N ALA A 349 -12.42 -22.86 0.01
CA ALA A 349 -12.51 -23.11 1.45
C ALA A 349 -13.91 -23.61 1.82
N LYS A 350 -14.95 -22.88 1.40
CA LYS A 350 -16.34 -23.25 1.63
C LYS A 350 -16.70 -24.60 0.99
N GLU A 351 -16.30 -24.84 -0.25
CA GLU A 351 -16.54 -26.11 -0.93
C GLU A 351 -15.87 -27.28 -0.19
N SER A 352 -14.65 -27.09 0.32
CA SER A 352 -13.94 -28.11 1.08
C SER A 352 -14.64 -28.46 2.39
N GLU A 353 -15.18 -27.47 3.11
CA GLU A 353 -16.00 -27.68 4.31
C GLU A 353 -17.33 -28.38 3.96
N GLU A 354 -17.99 -27.97 2.87
CA GLU A 354 -19.24 -28.60 2.41
C GLU A 354 -19.06 -30.06 2.00
N VAL A 355 -17.91 -30.42 1.40
CA VAL A 355 -17.60 -31.83 1.07
C VAL A 355 -17.48 -32.68 2.34
N VAL A 356 -16.78 -32.19 3.36
CA VAL A 356 -16.66 -32.89 4.65
C VAL A 356 -18.03 -33.06 5.28
N LEU A 357 -18.83 -31.98 5.35
CA LEU A 357 -20.18 -32.03 5.91
C LEU A 357 -21.09 -32.99 5.14
N ARG A 358 -21.05 -32.98 3.81
CA ARG A 358 -21.85 -33.88 2.97
C ARG A 358 -21.49 -35.35 3.20
N ASN A 359 -20.20 -35.66 3.29
CA ASN A 359 -19.73 -37.01 3.60
C ASN A 359 -20.22 -37.43 5.00
N ASN A 360 -20.15 -36.53 5.99
CA ASN A 360 -20.62 -36.81 7.34
C ASN A 360 -22.15 -36.99 7.42
N LEU A 361 -22.92 -36.23 6.65
CA LEU A 361 -24.36 -36.44 6.54
C LEU A 361 -24.70 -37.78 5.86
N SER A 362 -23.86 -38.25 4.93
CA SER A 362 -24.01 -39.59 4.34
C SER A 362 -23.67 -40.70 5.34
N THR A 363 -22.64 -40.54 6.17
CA THR A 363 -22.28 -41.53 7.21
C THR A 363 -23.28 -41.52 8.38
N LEU A 364 -23.90 -40.37 8.66
CA LEU A 364 -25.01 -40.25 9.59
C LEU A 364 -26.17 -41.17 9.20
N GLN A 365 -26.55 -41.16 7.91
CA GLN A 365 -27.64 -42.00 7.37
C GLN A 365 -27.34 -43.50 7.48
N SER A 366 -26.06 -43.90 7.45
CA SER A 366 -25.65 -45.30 7.61
C SER A 366 -25.40 -45.70 9.07
N GLY A 367 -25.60 -44.80 10.04
CA GLY A 367 -25.33 -45.05 11.45
C GLY A 367 -23.85 -45.20 11.81
N SER A 368 -22.94 -44.71 10.96
CA SER A 368 -21.49 -44.94 11.06
C SER A 368 -20.69 -43.69 11.39
N LEU A 369 -21.33 -42.63 11.90
CA LEU A 369 -20.67 -41.33 12.10
C LEU A 369 -19.50 -41.40 13.11
N TYR A 370 -19.51 -42.33 14.07
CA TYR A 370 -18.40 -42.55 15.01
C TYR A 370 -17.09 -43.00 14.40
N GLY A 371 -17.14 -43.52 13.17
CA GLY A 371 -15.94 -43.97 12.46
C GLY A 371 -15.18 -42.85 11.76
N ILE A 372 -15.66 -41.59 11.79
CA ILE A 372 -14.97 -40.49 11.10
C ILE A 372 -13.66 -40.12 11.80
N GLY A 373 -12.63 -39.88 11.00
CA GLY A 373 -11.36 -39.32 11.45
C GLY A 373 -11.32 -37.79 11.34
N PRO A 374 -10.24 -37.13 11.81
CA PRO A 374 -10.02 -35.72 11.55
C PRO A 374 -9.98 -35.45 10.03
N ALA A 375 -10.60 -34.36 9.60
CA ALA A 375 -10.71 -33.97 8.21
C ALA A 375 -9.82 -32.76 7.91
N ARG A 376 -9.36 -32.62 6.67
CA ARG A 376 -8.55 -31.48 6.22
C ARG A 376 -9.37 -30.60 5.29
N VAL A 377 -9.49 -29.32 5.64
CA VAL A 377 -10.18 -28.30 4.85
C VAL A 377 -9.23 -27.18 4.46
N LEU A 378 -9.54 -26.51 3.36
CA LEU A 378 -8.79 -25.32 2.94
C LEU A 378 -9.31 -24.10 3.72
N THR A 379 -8.44 -23.22 4.17
CA THR A 379 -8.81 -21.93 4.77
C THR A 379 -9.01 -20.86 3.69
N GLU A 380 -9.61 -19.73 4.06
CA GLU A 380 -9.78 -18.59 3.15
C GLU A 380 -8.44 -18.00 2.67
N GLU A 381 -7.34 -18.32 3.35
CA GLU A 381 -5.96 -17.96 3.01
C GLU A 381 -5.27 -19.00 2.11
N GLY A 382 -5.92 -20.14 1.84
CA GLY A 382 -5.36 -21.24 1.05
C GLY A 382 -4.49 -22.22 1.86
N GLU A 383 -4.48 -22.13 3.18
CA GLU A 383 -3.79 -23.08 4.05
C GLU A 383 -4.66 -24.31 4.31
N VAL A 384 -4.05 -25.44 4.68
CA VAL A 384 -4.81 -26.65 5.04
C VAL A 384 -4.95 -26.71 6.56
N LYS A 385 -6.20 -26.62 7.04
CA LYS A 385 -6.56 -26.74 8.45
C LYS A 385 -7.18 -28.10 8.74
N GLU A 386 -6.79 -28.70 9.86
CA GLU A 386 -7.41 -29.91 10.37
C GLU A 386 -8.65 -29.58 11.22
N ILE A 387 -9.78 -30.21 10.92
CA ILE A 387 -11.01 -30.18 11.71
C ILE A 387 -11.06 -31.44 12.58
N THR A 388 -11.15 -31.24 13.88
CA THR A 388 -11.26 -32.33 14.86
C THR A 388 -12.57 -33.10 14.67
N VAL A 389 -12.59 -34.37 15.11
CA VAL A 389 -13.79 -35.21 15.07
C VAL A 389 -14.94 -34.56 15.84
N GLU A 390 -14.67 -34.01 17.03
CA GLU A 390 -15.67 -33.33 17.86
C GLU A 390 -16.35 -32.16 17.13
N GLN A 391 -15.58 -31.36 16.40
CA GLN A 391 -16.11 -30.26 15.61
C GLN A 391 -16.96 -30.78 14.44
N GLN A 392 -16.51 -31.83 13.75
CA GLN A 392 -17.28 -32.48 12.68
C GLN A 392 -18.62 -33.04 13.18
N PHE A 393 -18.66 -33.65 14.37
CA PHE A 393 -19.89 -34.12 15.02
C PHE A 393 -20.85 -32.97 15.28
N LYS A 394 -20.35 -31.86 15.85
CA LYS A 394 -21.14 -30.68 16.13
C LYS A 394 -21.71 -30.04 14.87
N ASP A 395 -20.90 -29.92 13.82
CA ASP A 395 -21.32 -29.32 12.54
C ASP A 395 -22.36 -30.21 11.85
N THR A 396 -22.17 -31.53 11.87
CA THR A 396 -23.12 -32.50 11.32
C THR A 396 -24.44 -32.49 12.07
N ALA A 397 -24.41 -32.47 13.41
CA ALA A 397 -25.61 -32.36 14.24
C ALA A 397 -26.36 -31.06 13.99
N SER A 398 -25.63 -29.94 13.90
CA SER A 398 -26.22 -28.62 13.63
C SER A 398 -26.86 -28.56 12.24
N ALA A 399 -26.18 -29.10 11.22
CA ALA A 399 -26.71 -29.14 9.86
C ALA A 399 -27.96 -30.02 9.75
N PHE A 400 -27.94 -31.19 10.39
CA PHE A 400 -29.08 -32.10 10.42
C PHE A 400 -30.27 -31.50 11.16
N ASP A 401 -30.04 -30.94 12.36
CA ASP A 401 -31.06 -30.24 13.16
C ASP A 401 -31.71 -29.08 12.38
N ASN A 402 -30.89 -28.24 11.73
CA ASN A 402 -31.39 -27.14 10.91
C ASN A 402 -32.19 -27.63 9.69
N ASN A 403 -31.78 -28.73 9.07
CA ASN A 403 -32.55 -29.31 7.97
C ASN A 403 -33.90 -29.84 8.47
N VAL A 404 -33.96 -30.51 9.62
CA VAL A 404 -35.21 -30.97 10.24
C VAL A 404 -36.12 -29.78 10.56
N LYS A 405 -35.61 -28.73 11.20
CA LYS A 405 -36.38 -27.50 11.47
C LYS A 405 -36.92 -26.87 10.20
N ARG A 406 -36.10 -26.77 9.15
CA ARG A 406 -36.53 -26.24 7.84
C ARG A 406 -37.69 -27.06 7.27
N LEU A 407 -37.64 -28.40 7.36
CA LEU A 407 -38.73 -29.26 6.90
C LEU A 407 -40.00 -29.04 7.72
N GLN A 408 -39.89 -28.80 9.03
CA GLN A 408 -41.03 -28.44 9.88
C GLN A 408 -41.63 -27.08 9.49
N GLU A 409 -40.79 -26.05 9.28
CA GLU A 409 -41.24 -24.70 8.89
C GLU A 409 -41.91 -24.69 7.51
N LEU A 410 -41.47 -25.56 6.60
CA LEU A 410 -42.11 -25.77 5.29
C LEU A 410 -43.38 -26.62 5.36
N GLY A 411 -43.70 -27.22 6.51
CA GLY A 411 -44.85 -28.09 6.70
C GLY A 411 -44.71 -29.46 6.02
N GLU A 412 -43.49 -29.87 5.65
CA GLU A 412 -43.21 -31.18 5.04
C GLU A 412 -43.22 -32.31 6.07
N ILE A 413 -42.95 -32.00 7.35
CA ILE A 413 -43.00 -32.94 8.47
C ILE A 413 -43.69 -32.31 9.69
N THR A 414 -44.28 -33.15 10.54
CA THR A 414 -44.89 -32.72 11.81
C THR A 414 -43.86 -32.57 12.94
N THR A 415 -44.27 -31.98 14.07
CA THR A 415 -43.43 -31.91 15.28
C THR A 415 -43.00 -33.30 15.77
N ASP A 416 -43.90 -34.27 15.74
CA ASP A 416 -43.60 -35.64 16.18
C ASP A 416 -42.64 -36.36 15.22
N GLN A 417 -42.84 -36.20 13.91
CA GLN A 417 -41.93 -36.75 12.89
C GLN A 417 -40.51 -36.18 13.02
N ALA A 418 -40.40 -34.88 13.26
CA ALA A 418 -39.10 -34.24 13.50
C ALA A 418 -38.42 -34.75 14.77
N TYR A 419 -39.20 -34.96 15.85
CA TYR A 419 -38.69 -35.55 17.07
C TYR A 419 -38.18 -36.98 16.83
N GLU A 420 -38.93 -37.80 16.10
CA GLU A 420 -38.53 -39.17 15.72
C GLU A 420 -37.23 -39.17 14.91
N MET A 421 -37.13 -38.33 13.87
CA MET A 421 -35.93 -38.22 13.04
C MET A 421 -34.69 -37.84 13.85
N LEU A 422 -34.80 -36.85 14.73
CA LEU A 422 -33.70 -36.43 15.61
C LEU A 422 -33.38 -37.51 16.64
N SER A 423 -34.40 -38.14 17.23
CA SER A 423 -34.23 -39.21 18.22
C SER A 423 -33.50 -40.40 17.62
N GLU A 424 -33.88 -40.87 16.43
CA GLU A 424 -33.22 -41.96 15.72
C GLU A 424 -31.77 -41.61 15.37
N ALA A 425 -31.54 -40.42 14.80
CA ALA A 425 -30.21 -39.96 14.43
C ALA A 425 -29.28 -39.83 15.65
N GLY A 426 -29.79 -39.27 16.75
CA GLY A 426 -29.02 -39.10 17.99
C GLY A 426 -28.84 -40.39 18.78
N ALA A 427 -29.80 -41.32 18.73
CA ALA A 427 -29.67 -42.65 19.33
C ALA A 427 -28.61 -43.47 18.58
N THR A 428 -28.69 -43.46 17.25
CA THR A 428 -27.81 -44.25 16.39
C THR A 428 -26.41 -43.66 16.40
N ASN A 429 -26.25 -42.33 16.29
CA ASN A 429 -24.95 -41.67 16.07
C ASN A 429 -24.45 -40.79 17.23
N ALA A 430 -25.08 -40.86 18.40
CA ALA A 430 -24.72 -40.10 19.61
C ALA A 430 -24.59 -38.59 19.40
N LEU A 431 -25.40 -38.05 18.49
CA LEU A 431 -25.42 -36.62 18.25
C LEU A 431 -26.05 -35.86 19.41
N THR A 432 -25.47 -34.69 19.69
CA THR A 432 -26.08 -33.65 20.53
C THR A 432 -26.63 -32.56 19.63
N PHE A 433 -27.94 -32.37 19.63
CA PHE A 433 -28.63 -31.40 18.79
C PHE A 433 -28.74 -30.04 19.49
N PRO A 434 -28.32 -28.94 18.84
CA PRO A 434 -28.39 -27.61 19.42
C PRO A 434 -29.82 -27.18 19.81
N SER A 435 -30.84 -27.55 19.01
CA SER A 435 -32.25 -27.27 19.33
C SER A 435 -32.67 -27.80 20.69
N TRP A 436 -32.31 -29.04 20.98
CA TRP A 436 -32.72 -29.72 22.21
C TRP A 436 -31.95 -29.18 23.41
N THR A 437 -30.63 -28.97 23.28
CA THR A 437 -29.84 -28.32 24.33
C THR A 437 -30.38 -26.93 24.64
N GLN A 438 -30.65 -26.10 23.64
CA GLN A 438 -31.19 -24.76 23.83
C GLN A 438 -32.59 -24.79 24.47
N ALA A 439 -33.47 -25.71 24.05
CA ALA A 439 -34.81 -25.84 24.63
C ALA A 439 -34.74 -26.23 26.12
N LEU A 440 -33.89 -27.20 26.47
CA LEU A 440 -33.69 -27.64 27.86
C LEU A 440 -33.05 -26.55 28.72
N GLU A 441 -32.02 -25.86 28.22
CA GLU A 441 -31.37 -24.73 28.91
C GLU A 441 -32.32 -23.54 29.08
N ALA A 442 -33.12 -23.20 28.07
CA ALA A 442 -34.11 -22.13 28.12
C ALA A 442 -35.22 -22.44 29.13
N GLY A 443 -35.67 -23.70 29.18
CA GLY A 443 -36.66 -24.14 30.16
C GLY A 443 -36.14 -24.03 31.59
N TYR A 444 -34.90 -24.46 31.87
CA TYR A 444 -34.30 -24.30 33.19
C TYR A 444 -33.99 -22.83 33.53
N SER A 445 -33.41 -22.07 32.61
CA SER A 445 -33.09 -20.65 32.85
C SER A 445 -34.33 -19.80 33.13
N ALA A 446 -35.49 -20.20 32.58
CA ALA A 446 -36.78 -19.55 32.82
C ALA A 446 -37.36 -19.82 34.22
N THR A 447 -36.77 -20.73 35.01
CA THR A 447 -37.20 -21.04 36.40
C THR A 447 -36.66 -20.05 37.44
N ASN A 448 -35.92 -19.02 37.02
CA ASN A 448 -35.46 -17.97 37.92
C ASN A 448 -36.64 -17.23 38.59
N SER A 449 -36.51 -16.97 39.89
CA SER A 449 -37.59 -16.50 40.79
C SER A 449 -38.33 -15.22 40.36
N ARG A 450 -37.75 -14.40 39.47
CA ARG A 450 -38.43 -13.24 38.85
C ARG A 450 -39.53 -13.65 37.85
N ASN A 451 -39.31 -14.72 37.09
CA ASN A 451 -40.19 -15.14 35.99
C ASN A 451 -41.33 -16.07 36.43
N THR A 452 -41.26 -16.61 37.64
CA THR A 452 -42.20 -17.60 38.18
C THR A 452 -43.09 -17.06 39.31
N SER A 453 -43.14 -15.72 39.44
CA SER A 453 -44.00 -14.99 40.39
C SER A 453 -45.45 -14.80 39.90
N GLY A 454 -45.75 -15.14 38.64
CA GLY A 454 -47.10 -15.18 38.08
C GLY A 454 -47.80 -16.53 38.29
N ASP A 455 -49.12 -16.55 38.05
CA ASP A 455 -49.92 -17.78 38.20
C ASP A 455 -49.62 -18.83 37.11
N GLU A 456 -49.12 -18.43 35.94
CA GLU A 456 -48.78 -19.30 34.80
C GLU A 456 -47.27 -19.47 34.63
N LEU A 457 -46.83 -20.68 34.26
CA LEU A 457 -45.42 -20.96 33.96
C LEU A 457 -45.06 -20.49 32.54
N PRO A 458 -43.83 -19.99 32.29
CA PRO A 458 -43.38 -19.66 30.94
C PRO A 458 -43.42 -20.88 30.01
N GLN A 459 -43.81 -20.68 28.75
CA GLN A 459 -43.93 -21.76 27.75
C GLN A 459 -42.62 -22.54 27.57
N SER A 460 -41.47 -21.87 27.62
CA SER A 460 -40.16 -22.52 27.53
C SER A 460 -39.91 -23.56 28.63
N VAL A 461 -40.47 -23.36 29.83
CA VAL A 461 -40.40 -24.34 30.93
C VAL A 461 -41.22 -25.58 30.57
N LEU A 462 -42.43 -25.38 30.04
CA LEU A 462 -43.31 -26.48 29.64
C LEU A 462 -42.72 -27.28 28.49
N ASP A 463 -42.20 -26.60 27.47
CA ASP A 463 -41.56 -27.22 26.30
C ASP A 463 -40.30 -28.00 26.72
N GLY A 464 -39.48 -27.45 27.62
CA GLY A 464 -38.31 -28.13 28.18
C GLY A 464 -38.69 -29.39 28.98
N VAL A 465 -39.75 -29.32 29.79
CA VAL A 465 -40.25 -30.48 30.56
C VAL A 465 -40.81 -31.56 29.64
N ASP A 466 -41.59 -31.20 28.61
CA ASP A 466 -42.11 -32.16 27.63
C ASP A 466 -40.97 -32.84 26.86
N LEU A 467 -40.02 -32.05 26.34
CA LEU A 467 -38.85 -32.58 25.66
C LEU A 467 -38.05 -33.53 26.57
N TYR A 468 -37.79 -33.14 27.82
CA TYR A 468 -37.11 -34.00 28.78
C TYR A 468 -37.83 -35.33 28.99
N GLN A 469 -39.15 -35.30 29.20
CA GLN A 469 -39.94 -36.52 29.42
C GLN A 469 -39.92 -37.43 28.20
N ARG A 470 -40.04 -36.86 27.01
CA ARG A 470 -39.94 -37.61 25.75
C ARG A 470 -38.56 -38.26 25.63
N LEU A 471 -37.48 -37.50 25.82
CA LEU A 471 -36.11 -38.04 25.76
C LEU A 471 -35.88 -39.14 26.80
N HIS A 472 -36.32 -38.93 28.04
CA HIS A 472 -36.21 -39.94 29.09
C HIS A 472 -37.04 -41.19 28.76
N ALA A 473 -38.17 -41.07 28.07
CA ALA A 473 -39.00 -42.21 27.69
C ALA A 473 -38.43 -43.00 26.50
N THR A 474 -37.81 -42.33 25.52
CA THR A 474 -37.33 -42.95 24.28
C THR A 474 -35.86 -43.35 24.33
N ASN A 475 -35.00 -42.46 24.82
CA ASN A 475 -33.56 -42.68 24.93
C ASN A 475 -32.95 -41.91 26.11
N PRO A 476 -32.96 -42.51 27.32
CA PRO A 476 -32.38 -41.90 28.52
C PRO A 476 -30.93 -41.42 28.36
N ALA A 477 -30.11 -42.11 27.56
CA ALA A 477 -28.72 -41.72 27.35
C ALA A 477 -28.58 -40.36 26.64
N MET A 478 -29.59 -39.94 25.86
CA MET A 478 -29.59 -38.62 25.22
C MET A 478 -29.82 -37.49 26.21
N VAL A 479 -30.49 -37.74 27.33
CA VAL A 479 -30.76 -36.73 28.37
C VAL A 479 -29.43 -36.18 28.92
N ALA A 480 -28.49 -37.06 29.23
CA ALA A 480 -27.19 -36.68 29.78
C ALA A 480 -26.32 -35.90 28.76
N ARG A 481 -26.40 -36.27 27.47
CA ARG A 481 -25.64 -35.61 26.39
C ARG A 481 -26.13 -34.20 26.06
N HIS A 482 -27.44 -33.94 26.19
CA HIS A 482 -28.04 -32.65 25.87
C HIS A 482 -28.03 -31.68 27.06
N MET A 483 -27.78 -32.18 28.27
CA MET A 483 -27.67 -31.38 29.51
C MET A 483 -26.40 -31.77 30.27
N PRO A 484 -25.24 -31.23 29.85
CA PRO A 484 -23.98 -31.47 30.55
C PRO A 484 -23.98 -30.85 31.95
N ASP A 485 -24.78 -29.80 32.18
CA ASP A 485 -24.94 -29.18 33.49
C ASP A 485 -25.79 -30.05 34.44
N GLU A 486 -25.21 -30.42 35.58
CA GLU A 486 -25.85 -31.27 36.59
C GLU A 486 -27.09 -30.58 37.18
N SER A 487 -27.06 -29.26 37.37
CA SER A 487 -28.19 -28.54 37.97
C SER A 487 -29.43 -28.51 37.07
N THR A 488 -29.23 -28.36 35.76
CA THR A 488 -30.28 -28.44 34.74
C THR A 488 -30.89 -29.84 34.71
N ARG A 489 -30.05 -30.89 34.72
CA ARG A 489 -30.49 -32.29 34.73
C ARG A 489 -31.29 -32.63 35.99
N ASP A 490 -30.80 -32.17 37.13
CA ASP A 490 -31.42 -32.35 38.44
C ASP A 490 -32.78 -31.66 38.54
N PHE A 491 -32.90 -30.45 37.99
CA PHE A 491 -34.18 -29.75 37.88
C PHE A 491 -35.23 -30.63 37.20
N TYR A 492 -34.96 -31.05 35.95
CA TYR A 492 -35.94 -31.82 35.18
C TYR A 492 -36.25 -33.19 35.77
N GLU A 493 -35.25 -33.83 36.37
CA GLU A 493 -35.45 -35.11 37.05
C GLU A 493 -36.35 -34.95 38.29
N ARG A 494 -36.20 -33.87 39.07
CA ARG A 494 -37.11 -33.54 40.17
C ARG A 494 -38.54 -33.32 39.68
N VAL A 495 -38.71 -32.65 38.54
CA VAL A 495 -40.04 -32.47 37.91
C VAL A 495 -40.64 -33.83 37.51
N ARG A 496 -39.87 -34.69 36.83
CA ARG A 496 -40.32 -36.04 36.46
C ARG A 496 -40.72 -36.87 37.68
N MET A 497 -39.89 -36.88 38.73
CA MET A 497 -40.17 -37.61 39.97
C MET A 497 -41.45 -37.09 40.65
N GLY A 498 -41.65 -35.76 40.71
CA GLY A 498 -42.87 -35.16 41.24
C GLY A 498 -44.12 -35.63 40.49
N MET A 499 -44.07 -35.65 39.16
CA MET A 499 -45.21 -36.08 38.33
C MET A 499 -45.47 -37.59 38.42
N GLN A 500 -44.43 -38.42 38.28
CA GLN A 500 -44.59 -39.87 38.17
C GLN A 500 -44.75 -40.57 39.51
N LEU A 501 -44.04 -40.12 40.56
CA LEU A 501 -43.95 -40.83 41.85
C LEU A 501 -44.75 -40.14 42.95
N GLN A 502 -44.96 -38.83 42.86
CA GLN A 502 -45.75 -38.07 43.83
C GLN A 502 -47.11 -37.63 43.28
N HIS A 503 -47.42 -37.99 42.03
CA HIS A 503 -48.68 -37.67 41.34
C HIS A 503 -49.01 -36.17 41.33
N MET A 504 -47.98 -35.32 41.32
CA MET A 504 -48.14 -33.87 41.16
C MET A 504 -48.54 -33.54 39.71
N ASP A 505 -49.36 -32.52 39.52
CA ASP A 505 -49.51 -31.95 38.18
C ASP A 505 -48.19 -31.28 37.72
N GLN A 506 -48.06 -31.01 36.42
CA GLN A 506 -46.82 -30.48 35.84
C GLN A 506 -46.41 -29.14 36.50
N THR A 507 -47.37 -28.27 36.80
CA THR A 507 -47.10 -26.96 37.42
C THR A 507 -46.64 -27.11 38.87
N GLN A 508 -47.29 -27.99 39.63
CA GLN A 508 -46.92 -28.34 41.00
C GLN A 508 -45.52 -28.95 41.06
N ALA A 509 -45.20 -29.87 40.14
CA ALA A 509 -43.91 -30.54 40.07
C ALA A 509 -42.77 -29.55 39.76
N VAL A 510 -42.97 -28.64 38.80
CA VAL A 510 -42.01 -27.56 38.49
C VAL A 510 -41.79 -26.64 39.69
N ARG A 511 -42.86 -26.20 40.35
CA ARG A 511 -42.76 -25.35 41.56
C ARG A 511 -42.07 -26.07 42.71
N ASN A 512 -42.34 -27.35 42.89
CA ASN A 512 -41.68 -28.18 43.90
C ASN A 512 -40.17 -28.32 43.61
N ALA A 513 -39.79 -28.60 42.35
CA ALA A 513 -38.39 -28.69 41.94
C ALA A 513 -37.65 -27.36 42.18
N MET A 514 -38.24 -26.23 41.80
CA MET A 514 -37.67 -24.90 42.08
C MET A 514 -37.49 -24.63 43.58
N ALA A 515 -38.50 -24.98 44.39
CA ALA A 515 -38.44 -24.76 45.84
C ALA A 515 -37.35 -25.59 46.52
N ILE A 516 -37.10 -26.81 46.04
CA ILE A 516 -36.02 -27.67 46.54
C ILE A 516 -34.65 -27.11 46.12
N MET A 517 -34.52 -26.64 44.87
CA MET A 517 -33.26 -26.08 44.37
C MET A 517 -32.91 -24.72 44.99
N ALA A 518 -33.90 -23.94 45.41
CA ALA A 518 -33.70 -22.65 46.07
C ALA A 518 -33.28 -22.75 47.54
N ASP A 519 -33.46 -23.90 48.18
CA ASP A 519 -33.14 -24.13 49.59
C ASP A 519 -32.38 -25.46 49.80
N PRO A 520 -31.05 -25.46 49.58
CA PRO A 520 -30.20 -26.64 49.79
C PRO A 520 -30.05 -27.07 51.25
N ASP A 521 -30.52 -26.29 52.22
CA ASP A 521 -30.46 -26.66 53.64
C ASP A 521 -31.66 -27.50 54.07
N ARG A 522 -32.76 -27.44 53.32
CA ARG A 522 -33.95 -28.27 53.50
C ARG A 522 -33.68 -29.77 53.27
N THR A 523 -32.62 -30.10 52.54
CA THR A 523 -32.19 -31.45 52.18
C THR A 523 -31.21 -32.08 53.19
N ASN A 524 -30.52 -31.28 54.00
CA ASN A 524 -29.52 -31.70 55.01
C ASN A 524 -30.12 -32.25 56.33
N ASN A 525 -31.31 -32.85 56.30
CA ASN A 525 -31.95 -33.42 57.48
C ASN A 525 -31.28 -34.75 57.90
N PRO A 526 -30.90 -34.96 59.19
CA PRO A 526 -30.41 -36.24 59.68
C PRO A 526 -31.33 -37.45 59.42
N MET A 527 -32.63 -37.24 59.21
CA MET A 527 -33.57 -38.29 58.77
C MET A 527 -33.38 -38.76 57.32
N ASN A 528 -32.63 -38.02 56.49
CA ASN A 528 -32.32 -38.37 55.10
C ASN A 528 -31.03 -39.20 54.97
N GLN A 529 -30.44 -39.66 56.09
CA GLN A 529 -29.23 -40.48 56.09
C GLN A 529 -29.52 -41.91 55.59
N LEU A 530 -29.02 -42.23 54.40
CA LEU A 530 -28.98 -43.59 53.87
C LEU A 530 -28.12 -44.48 54.76
N ARG A 531 -28.69 -45.60 55.21
CA ARG A 531 -27.91 -46.64 55.89
C ARG A 531 -27.14 -47.43 54.85
N PHE A 532 -25.86 -47.66 55.11
CA PHE A 532 -24.98 -48.44 54.22
C PHE A 532 -25.56 -49.83 53.90
N VAL A 533 -26.17 -50.48 54.89
CA VAL A 533 -26.82 -51.80 54.73
C VAL A 533 -27.98 -51.78 53.73
N ASP A 534 -28.74 -50.67 53.66
CA ASP A 534 -29.85 -50.55 52.71
C ASP A 534 -29.33 -50.33 51.28
N VAL A 535 -28.20 -49.61 51.13
CA VAL A 535 -27.50 -49.44 49.85
C VAL A 535 -26.94 -50.78 49.37
N GLU A 536 -26.22 -51.51 50.23
CA GLU A 536 -25.62 -52.81 49.94
C GLU A 536 -26.69 -53.85 49.52
N LYS A 537 -27.85 -53.84 50.17
CA LYS A 537 -29.01 -54.67 49.81
C LYS A 537 -29.60 -54.36 48.43
N GLU A 538 -29.48 -53.14 47.94
CA GLU A 538 -29.97 -52.76 46.60
C GLU A 538 -28.90 -52.95 45.53
N VAL A 539 -27.62 -52.76 45.88
CA VAL A 539 -26.48 -53.08 45.01
C VAL A 539 -26.39 -54.58 44.74
N SER A 540 -26.60 -55.42 45.75
CA SER A 540 -26.66 -56.90 45.60
C SER A 540 -27.82 -57.42 44.74
N LYS A 541 -28.76 -56.55 44.35
CA LYS A 541 -29.81 -56.87 43.36
C LYS A 541 -29.40 -56.53 41.93
N ILE A 542 -28.30 -55.80 41.73
CA ILE A 542 -27.66 -55.70 40.43
C ILE A 542 -26.96 -57.03 40.23
N THR A 543 -27.52 -57.85 39.34
CA THR A 543 -26.95 -59.12 38.94
C THR A 543 -26.27 -58.94 37.59
N ILE A 544 -25.05 -59.44 37.48
CA ILE A 544 -24.33 -59.54 36.21
C ILE A 544 -24.80 -60.85 35.57
N ASP A 545 -25.43 -60.74 34.40
CA ASP A 545 -26.42 -61.68 33.87
C ASP A 545 -25.84 -63.09 33.58
N PRO A 546 -26.56 -64.20 33.86
CA PRO A 546 -26.18 -65.50 33.30
C PRO A 546 -26.58 -65.69 31.82
N TRP A 547 -27.66 -65.09 31.28
CA TRP A 547 -28.04 -65.19 29.84
C TRP A 547 -29.34 -64.40 29.46
N MET A 548 -29.21 -63.23 28.79
CA MET A 548 -30.21 -62.47 28.01
C MET A 548 -31.57 -62.09 28.64
N ALA A 549 -31.74 -60.79 28.93
CA ALA A 549 -32.82 -59.87 28.50
C ALA A 549 -34.32 -60.34 28.39
N GLY A 550 -34.78 -61.43 29.03
CA GLY A 550 -36.18 -61.85 28.83
C GLY A 550 -36.78 -62.95 29.71
N SER A 551 -36.17 -63.34 30.84
CA SER A 551 -36.71 -64.44 31.68
C SER A 551 -36.97 -64.04 33.13
N TRP A 552 -38.06 -64.57 33.68
CA TRP A 552 -38.83 -64.13 34.85
C TRP A 552 -38.51 -64.94 36.12
N PHE A 553 -37.31 -65.54 36.22
CA PHE A 553 -36.89 -66.36 37.36
C PHE A 553 -35.63 -65.83 38.04
N GLU A 554 -35.77 -65.47 39.33
CA GLU A 554 -34.70 -65.11 40.27
C GLU A 554 -33.81 -66.33 40.60
N VAL A 555 -32.73 -66.57 39.83
CA VAL A 555 -31.67 -67.51 40.21
C VAL A 555 -30.31 -66.79 40.07
N GLY A 556 -29.49 -66.85 41.12
CA GLY A 556 -28.40 -65.92 41.42
C GLY A 556 -27.38 -65.70 40.31
N GLY A 557 -27.19 -64.41 39.95
CA GLY A 557 -26.04 -63.93 39.20
C GLY A 557 -24.96 -63.38 40.13
N ASP A 558 -23.76 -63.18 39.59
CA ASP A 558 -22.61 -62.65 40.34
C ASP A 558 -22.78 -61.15 40.63
N VAL A 559 -22.17 -60.72 41.74
CA VAL A 559 -22.18 -59.33 42.22
C VAL A 559 -21.11 -58.53 41.47
N PRO A 560 -21.31 -57.22 41.19
CA PRO A 560 -20.29 -56.40 40.54
C PRO A 560 -18.93 -56.44 41.21
N THR A 561 -17.88 -56.61 40.41
CA THR A 561 -16.48 -56.67 40.87
C THR A 561 -16.04 -55.32 41.45
N ASN A 562 -16.53 -54.22 40.88
CA ASN A 562 -16.33 -52.86 41.38
C ASN A 562 -17.42 -52.39 42.38
N LEU A 563 -17.83 -53.27 43.30
CA LEU A 563 -18.91 -53.04 44.28
C LEU A 563 -18.86 -51.67 44.98
N GLY A 564 -17.67 -51.24 45.41
CA GLY A 564 -17.50 -49.96 46.12
C GLY A 564 -17.89 -48.75 45.27
N THR A 565 -17.55 -48.77 43.97
CA THR A 565 -17.89 -47.71 43.01
C THR A 565 -19.40 -47.70 42.75
N VAL A 566 -19.98 -48.87 42.48
CA VAL A 566 -21.42 -49.04 42.25
C VAL A 566 -22.24 -48.57 43.46
N ALA A 567 -21.85 -48.99 44.67
CA ALA A 567 -22.51 -48.59 45.90
C ALA A 567 -22.39 -47.09 46.18
N GLY A 568 -21.22 -46.50 45.90
CA GLY A 568 -21.00 -45.05 46.02
C GLY A 568 -21.92 -44.25 45.10
N GLU A 569 -22.05 -44.68 43.84
CA GLU A 569 -22.87 -43.99 42.85
C GLU A 569 -24.38 -44.16 43.10
N ILE A 570 -24.85 -45.37 43.43
CA ILE A 570 -26.25 -45.60 43.81
C ILE A 570 -26.60 -44.83 45.09
N SER A 571 -25.69 -44.77 46.07
CA SER A 571 -25.90 -43.96 47.27
C SER A 571 -26.05 -42.47 46.93
N ARG A 572 -25.20 -41.95 46.04
CA ARG A 572 -25.29 -40.55 45.55
C ARG A 572 -26.64 -40.29 44.86
N LEU A 573 -27.04 -41.14 43.92
CA LEU A 573 -28.31 -41.01 43.20
C LEU A 573 -29.53 -41.20 44.13
N ALA A 574 -29.43 -42.07 45.14
CA ALA A 574 -30.51 -42.30 46.09
C ALA A 574 -30.69 -41.12 47.05
N LYS A 575 -29.60 -40.45 47.45
CA LYS A 575 -29.69 -39.19 48.22
C LYS A 575 -30.52 -38.17 47.47
N PHE A 576 -30.24 -37.97 46.19
CA PHE A 576 -31.00 -37.08 45.33
C PHE A 576 -32.51 -37.39 45.31
N GLY A 577 -32.89 -38.68 45.23
CA GLY A 577 -34.30 -39.09 45.29
C GLY A 577 -34.95 -38.81 46.66
N ILE A 578 -34.24 -39.03 47.77
CA ILE A 578 -34.73 -38.74 49.13
C ILE A 578 -34.93 -37.24 49.32
N GLU A 579 -33.99 -36.44 48.86
CA GLU A 579 -34.07 -34.97 48.85
C GLU A 579 -35.24 -34.46 48.01
N SER A 580 -35.63 -35.21 47.00
CA SER A 580 -36.81 -34.95 46.17
C SER A 580 -38.13 -35.38 46.83
N GLY A 581 -38.08 -35.89 48.08
CA GLY A 581 -39.25 -36.31 48.86
C GLY A 581 -39.66 -37.77 48.65
N LEU A 582 -38.81 -38.61 48.04
CA LEU A 582 -39.07 -40.05 47.92
C LEU A 582 -38.70 -40.78 49.21
N SER A 583 -39.42 -41.87 49.53
CA SER A 583 -38.99 -42.78 50.59
C SER A 583 -37.66 -43.44 50.23
N THR A 584 -36.82 -43.76 51.23
CA THR A 584 -35.50 -44.39 51.04
C THR A 584 -35.54 -45.61 50.11
N LYS A 585 -36.57 -46.46 50.25
CA LYS A 585 -36.73 -47.65 49.40
C LYS A 585 -37.02 -47.31 47.93
N VAL A 586 -37.86 -46.31 47.68
CA VAL A 586 -38.20 -45.88 46.31
C VAL A 586 -37.02 -45.15 45.69
N ALA A 587 -36.34 -44.30 46.46
CA ALA A 587 -35.16 -43.57 46.02
C ALA A 587 -34.00 -44.51 45.64
N LEU A 588 -33.73 -45.54 46.44
CA LEU A 588 -32.73 -46.56 46.12
C LEU A 588 -33.09 -47.37 44.86
N LYS A 589 -34.37 -47.71 44.68
CA LYS A 589 -34.84 -48.39 43.46
C LYS A 589 -34.60 -47.53 42.21
N GLN A 590 -34.98 -46.25 42.26
CA GLN A 590 -34.77 -45.31 41.16
C GLN A 590 -33.28 -45.06 40.89
N ALA A 591 -32.49 -44.95 41.95
CA ALA A 591 -31.03 -44.80 41.85
C ALA A 591 -30.38 -45.98 41.14
N ARG A 592 -30.83 -47.21 41.43
CA ARG A 592 -30.39 -48.41 40.69
C ARG A 592 -30.80 -48.36 39.22
N GLU A 593 -32.06 -48.04 38.94
CA GLU A 593 -32.55 -47.96 37.55
C GLU A 593 -31.76 -46.93 36.75
N ARG A 594 -31.52 -45.74 37.30
CA ARG A 594 -30.68 -44.71 36.67
C ARG A 594 -29.23 -45.15 36.53
N PHE A 595 -28.65 -45.79 37.55
CA PHE A 595 -27.29 -46.33 37.47
C PHE A 595 -27.13 -47.29 36.30
N LEU A 596 -28.08 -48.20 36.08
CA LEU A 596 -28.06 -49.16 34.97
C LEU A 596 -28.29 -48.52 33.59
N LEU A 597 -28.86 -47.32 33.53
CA LEU A 597 -28.97 -46.54 32.29
C LEU A 597 -27.69 -45.77 31.98
N ASP A 598 -27.01 -45.27 33.02
CA ASP A 598 -25.80 -44.46 32.93
C ASP A 598 -24.51 -45.29 32.83
N ASN A 599 -24.59 -46.60 33.08
CA ASN A 599 -23.45 -47.51 33.10
C ASN A 599 -23.70 -48.75 32.25
N VAL A 600 -22.63 -49.24 31.63
CA VAL A 600 -22.61 -50.50 30.88
C VAL A 600 -21.72 -51.50 31.60
N GLU A 601 -22.11 -52.76 31.57
CA GLU A 601 -21.33 -53.87 32.14
C GLU A 601 -20.30 -54.36 31.11
N VAL A 602 -19.06 -54.54 31.58
CA VAL A 602 -17.93 -55.08 30.82
C VAL A 602 -17.14 -56.02 31.73
N ASN A 603 -17.24 -57.33 31.49
CA ASN A 603 -16.51 -58.39 32.19
C ASN A 603 -16.54 -58.26 33.74
N GLY A 604 -17.72 -58.04 34.31
CA GLY A 604 -17.92 -57.98 35.75
C GLY A 604 -17.85 -56.59 36.37
N ASN A 605 -17.53 -55.55 35.59
CA ASN A 605 -17.47 -54.15 36.06
C ASN A 605 -18.48 -53.26 35.34
N PHE A 606 -19.07 -52.35 36.10
CA PHE A 606 -19.87 -51.27 35.53
C PHE A 606 -19.02 -50.05 35.21
N VAL A 607 -19.15 -49.54 33.99
CA VAL A 607 -18.40 -48.41 33.45
C VAL A 607 -19.38 -47.31 33.09
N ASN A 608 -19.14 -46.10 33.62
CA ASN A 608 -20.00 -44.95 33.32
C ASN A 608 -19.82 -44.51 31.87
N ILE A 609 -20.95 -44.34 31.18
CA ILE A 609 -21.05 -43.93 29.78
C ILE A 609 -21.96 -42.73 29.56
N ALA A 610 -22.55 -42.17 30.62
CA ALA A 610 -23.63 -41.19 30.53
C ALA A 610 -23.23 -39.89 29.80
N ASP A 611 -22.00 -39.42 30.02
CA ASP A 611 -21.45 -38.21 29.40
C ASP A 611 -20.71 -38.50 28.08
N LYS A 612 -20.66 -39.77 27.65
CA LYS A 612 -19.87 -40.19 26.50
C LYS A 612 -20.75 -40.51 25.30
N GLN A 613 -20.20 -40.24 24.11
CA GLN A 613 -20.81 -40.58 22.83
C GLN A 613 -20.58 -42.06 22.48
N VAL A 614 -20.92 -42.98 23.39
CA VAL A 614 -20.80 -44.42 23.13
C VAL A 614 -21.98 -44.94 22.29
N PRO A 615 -21.74 -45.90 21.37
CA PRO A 615 -22.79 -46.57 20.62
C PRO A 615 -23.52 -47.61 21.47
N PRO A 616 -24.73 -48.07 21.05
CA PRO A 616 -25.49 -49.08 21.79
C PRO A 616 -24.77 -50.42 21.99
N ASN A 617 -23.92 -50.83 21.05
CA ASN A 617 -23.13 -52.06 21.10
C ASN A 617 -21.75 -51.87 21.74
N PHE A 618 -21.56 -50.84 22.55
CA PHE A 618 -20.26 -50.52 23.14
C PHE A 618 -19.66 -51.67 23.96
N SER A 619 -20.47 -52.43 24.71
CA SER A 619 -19.98 -53.60 25.46
C SER A 619 -19.37 -54.64 24.53
N ASP A 620 -20.07 -55.02 23.45
CA ASP A 620 -19.57 -55.98 22.45
C ASP A 620 -18.26 -55.51 21.79
N LEU A 621 -18.17 -54.20 21.50
CA LEU A 621 -16.97 -53.59 20.92
C LEU A 621 -15.78 -53.70 21.87
N VAL A 622 -16.00 -53.40 23.14
CA VAL A 622 -14.98 -53.50 24.18
C VAL A 622 -14.58 -54.95 24.40
N ASP A 623 -15.53 -55.88 24.50
CA ASP A 623 -15.24 -57.31 24.66
C ASP A 623 -14.35 -57.85 23.53
N ASN A 624 -14.59 -57.39 22.30
CA ASN A 624 -13.72 -57.73 21.17
C ASN A 624 -12.33 -57.12 21.33
N ALA A 625 -12.22 -55.86 21.77
CA ALA A 625 -10.94 -55.23 22.04
C ALA A 625 -10.15 -55.94 23.15
N LEU A 626 -10.82 -56.40 24.21
CA LEU A 626 -10.24 -57.19 25.29
C LEU A 626 -9.73 -58.54 24.79
N LYS A 627 -10.49 -59.23 23.92
CA LYS A 627 -10.05 -60.46 23.25
C LYS A 627 -8.81 -60.25 22.39
N LEU A 628 -8.80 -59.21 21.55
CA LEU A 628 -7.65 -58.87 20.71
C LEU A 628 -6.40 -58.52 21.53
N TYR A 629 -6.59 -57.83 22.67
CA TYR A 629 -5.49 -57.56 23.59
C TYR A 629 -4.93 -58.86 24.19
N ALA A 630 -5.80 -59.74 24.70
CA ALA A 630 -5.39 -61.01 25.28
C ALA A 630 -4.75 -61.96 24.25
N GLU A 631 -5.23 -61.98 23.00
CA GLU A 631 -4.60 -62.75 21.92
C GLU A 631 -3.19 -62.25 21.59
N LYS A 632 -2.94 -60.95 21.75
CA LYS A 632 -1.66 -60.32 21.43
C LYS A 632 -0.65 -60.38 22.58
N HIS A 633 -1.10 -60.20 23.82
CA HIS A 633 -0.24 -60.00 25.00
C HIS A 633 -0.54 -60.95 26.16
N GLY A 634 -1.64 -61.71 26.11
CA GLY A 634 -2.12 -62.52 27.23
C GLY A 634 -1.15 -63.62 27.66
N ASP A 635 -0.43 -64.23 26.73
CA ASP A 635 0.61 -65.23 27.03
C ASP A 635 1.83 -64.63 27.75
N GLU A 636 2.17 -63.37 27.44
CA GLU A 636 3.32 -62.66 28.04
C GLU A 636 2.97 -62.09 29.43
N GLU A 637 1.75 -61.56 29.58
CA GLU A 637 1.26 -60.94 30.82
C GLU A 637 0.54 -61.93 31.76
N PHE A 638 0.33 -63.18 31.33
CA PHE A 638 -0.48 -64.20 32.02
C PHE A 638 -1.94 -63.75 32.29
N LEU A 639 -2.56 -63.13 31.28
CA LEU A 639 -3.91 -62.57 31.36
C LEU A 639 -4.83 -63.20 30.31
N ALA A 640 -5.99 -63.71 30.72
CA ALA A 640 -7.06 -64.10 29.79
C ALA A 640 -7.99 -62.90 29.52
N ALA A 641 -8.70 -62.91 28.39
CA ALA A 641 -9.65 -61.85 28.04
C ALA A 641 -10.73 -61.65 29.13
N GLU A 642 -11.14 -62.73 29.79
CA GLU A 642 -12.12 -62.72 30.88
C GLU A 642 -11.59 -62.11 32.20
N ASP A 643 -10.27 -61.96 32.35
CA ASP A 643 -9.64 -61.30 33.50
C ASP A 643 -9.49 -59.79 33.31
N LEU A 644 -9.79 -59.32 32.10
CA LEU A 644 -9.67 -57.93 31.68
C LEU A 644 -11.03 -57.23 31.65
N THR A 645 -10.99 -55.93 31.84
CA THR A 645 -12.12 -55.01 31.81
C THR A 645 -11.58 -53.62 31.47
N ILE A 646 -12.41 -52.58 31.53
CA ILE A 646 -11.98 -51.22 31.27
C ILE A 646 -12.29 -50.29 32.44
N LYS A 647 -11.48 -49.23 32.58
CA LYS A 647 -11.83 -48.06 33.39
C LYS A 647 -11.59 -46.78 32.62
N GLN A 648 -12.26 -45.71 33.04
CA GLN A 648 -12.07 -44.40 32.44
C GLN A 648 -10.63 -43.90 32.64
N ALA A 649 -10.02 -43.39 31.58
CA ALA A 649 -8.71 -42.76 31.64
C ALA A 649 -8.76 -41.41 32.37
N GLN A 650 -7.62 -40.91 32.86
CA GLN A 650 -7.55 -39.64 33.59
C GLN A 650 -7.96 -38.42 32.76
N ASN A 651 -7.88 -38.52 31.42
CA ASN A 651 -8.32 -37.47 30.51
C ASN A 651 -9.85 -37.42 30.32
N GLY A 652 -10.60 -38.34 30.93
CA GLY A 652 -12.06 -38.41 30.90
C GLY A 652 -12.64 -38.95 29.59
N ARG A 653 -11.97 -38.80 28.44
CA ARG A 653 -12.47 -39.19 27.12
C ARG A 653 -12.22 -40.66 26.79
N ASP A 654 -11.05 -41.16 27.12
CA ASP A 654 -10.62 -42.50 26.72
C ASP A 654 -10.88 -43.55 27.81
N TRP A 655 -10.68 -44.81 27.45
CA TRP A 655 -10.66 -45.92 28.40
C TRP A 655 -9.30 -46.60 28.37
N ILE A 656 -8.96 -47.22 29.48
CA ILE A 656 -7.78 -48.07 29.60
C ILE A 656 -8.21 -49.47 30.02
N ILE A 657 -7.59 -50.47 29.42
CA ILE A 657 -7.72 -51.87 29.80
C ILE A 657 -7.06 -52.05 31.16
N VAL A 658 -7.80 -52.69 32.06
CA VAL A 658 -7.34 -53.04 33.40
C VAL A 658 -7.69 -54.47 33.71
N THR A 659 -7.00 -55.06 34.68
CA THR A 659 -7.43 -56.31 35.30
C THR A 659 -8.71 -56.08 36.11
N LYS A 660 -9.44 -57.15 36.44
CA LYS A 660 -10.59 -57.10 37.36
C LYS A 660 -10.28 -56.38 38.70
N ASP A 661 -9.05 -56.47 39.17
CA ASP A 661 -8.53 -55.76 40.36
C ASP A 661 -8.21 -54.27 40.12
N GLN A 662 -8.61 -53.70 38.98
CA GLN A 662 -8.43 -52.29 38.58
C GLN A 662 -6.98 -51.87 38.30
N VAL A 663 -6.07 -52.81 38.08
CA VAL A 663 -4.66 -52.54 37.75
C VAL A 663 -4.50 -52.39 36.23
N PRO A 664 -3.91 -51.29 35.71
CA PRO A 664 -3.62 -51.17 34.29
C PRO A 664 -2.71 -52.28 33.76
N VAL A 665 -3.00 -52.77 32.56
CA VAL A 665 -2.16 -53.74 31.84
C VAL A 665 -0.78 -53.18 31.52
N GLU A 666 0.22 -54.04 31.30
CA GLU A 666 1.62 -53.61 31.16
C GLU A 666 1.85 -52.83 29.85
N ASN A 667 1.25 -53.28 28.74
CA ASN A 667 1.34 -52.59 27.46
C ASN A 667 0.31 -51.46 27.35
N GLN A 668 0.68 -50.27 27.85
CA GLN A 668 -0.21 -49.10 27.85
C GLN A 668 -0.60 -48.57 26.46
N GLN A 669 0.18 -48.86 25.40
CA GLN A 669 -0.14 -48.39 24.05
C GLN A 669 -1.33 -49.13 23.46
N ASP A 670 -1.33 -50.45 23.54
CA ASP A 670 -2.45 -51.29 23.11
C ASP A 670 -3.56 -51.36 24.18
N GLY A 671 -3.23 -51.06 25.43
CA GLY A 671 -4.15 -50.97 26.55
C GLY A 671 -5.00 -49.70 26.57
N SER A 672 -4.72 -48.71 25.71
CA SER A 672 -5.55 -47.51 25.59
C SER A 672 -6.59 -47.69 24.47
N ILE A 673 -7.87 -47.54 24.83
CA ILE A 673 -8.99 -47.73 23.93
C ILE A 673 -9.70 -46.39 23.73
N THR A 674 -9.96 -46.05 22.47
CA THR A 674 -10.84 -44.95 22.05
C THR A 674 -12.04 -45.50 21.29
N LEU A 675 -13.12 -44.73 21.17
CA LEU A 675 -14.25 -45.15 20.32
C LEU A 675 -13.82 -45.41 18.88
N GLN A 676 -12.91 -44.58 18.35
CA GLN A 676 -12.37 -44.77 17.01
C GLN A 676 -11.64 -46.10 16.86
N SER A 677 -10.80 -46.48 17.83
CA SER A 677 -10.07 -47.75 17.78
C SER A 677 -11.01 -48.95 17.87
N LEU A 678 -12.05 -48.87 18.71
CA LEU A 678 -13.10 -49.89 18.81
C LEU A 678 -13.83 -50.11 17.47
N PHE A 679 -14.25 -49.02 16.82
CA PHE A 679 -14.94 -49.10 15.53
C PHE A 679 -14.02 -49.59 14.41
N GLN A 680 -12.75 -49.18 14.39
CA GLN A 680 -11.80 -49.64 13.39
C GLN A 680 -11.54 -51.15 13.53
N GLN A 681 -11.44 -51.65 14.77
CA GLN A 681 -11.32 -53.08 15.06
C GLN A 681 -12.57 -53.84 14.60
N GLU A 682 -13.76 -53.32 14.88
CA GLU A 682 -15.01 -53.95 14.44
C GLU A 682 -15.20 -53.93 12.92
N GLN A 683 -14.86 -52.83 12.26
CA GLN A 683 -14.91 -52.75 10.80
C GLN A 683 -13.94 -53.76 10.16
N THR A 684 -12.74 -53.90 10.72
CA THR A 684 -11.77 -54.91 10.29
C THR A 684 -12.33 -56.32 10.50
N ARG A 685 -13.01 -56.58 11.62
CA ARG A 685 -13.67 -57.86 11.90
C ARG A 685 -14.79 -58.15 10.89
N VAL A 686 -15.68 -57.19 10.66
CA VAL A 686 -16.80 -57.34 9.71
C VAL A 686 -16.28 -57.56 8.29
N GLN A 687 -15.26 -56.82 7.86
CA GLN A 687 -14.60 -57.03 6.57
C GLN A 687 -13.95 -58.42 6.49
N GLY A 688 -13.28 -58.87 7.56
CA GLY A 688 -12.71 -60.20 7.66
C GLY A 688 -13.76 -61.32 7.58
N VAL A 689 -14.90 -61.15 8.26
CA VAL A 689 -16.04 -62.09 8.19
C VAL A 689 -16.66 -62.08 6.79
N GLN A 690 -16.89 -60.91 6.18
CA GLN A 690 -17.40 -60.81 4.82
C GLN A 690 -16.45 -61.47 3.83
N GLN A 691 -15.14 -61.24 3.95
CA GLN A 691 -14.13 -61.91 3.13
C GLN A 691 -14.14 -63.42 3.37
N GLY A 692 -14.25 -63.87 4.61
CA GLY A 692 -14.36 -65.29 4.95
C GLY A 692 -15.59 -65.95 4.35
N VAL A 693 -16.75 -65.28 4.39
CA VAL A 693 -17.99 -65.73 3.73
C VAL A 693 -17.82 -65.77 2.22
N MET A 694 -17.20 -64.75 1.61
CA MET A 694 -16.90 -64.74 0.18
C MET A 694 -15.94 -65.88 -0.20
N ASP A 695 -14.93 -66.15 0.62
CA ASP A 695 -13.95 -67.23 0.41
C ASP A 695 -14.62 -68.60 0.58
N GLU A 696 -15.54 -68.78 1.53
CA GLU A 696 -16.31 -70.01 1.73
C GLU A 696 -17.34 -70.23 0.61
N GLN A 697 -17.99 -69.17 0.14
CA GLN A 697 -18.85 -69.20 -1.05
C GLN A 697 -18.04 -69.54 -2.30
N ALA A 698 -16.83 -68.99 -2.45
CA ALA A 698 -15.92 -69.31 -3.54
C ALA A 698 -15.46 -70.78 -3.49
N LYS A 699 -15.10 -71.30 -2.31
CA LYS A 699 -14.75 -72.72 -2.10
C LYS A 699 -15.92 -73.65 -2.41
N THR A 700 -17.13 -73.30 -1.94
CA THR A 700 -18.35 -74.08 -2.20
C THR A 700 -18.68 -74.09 -3.70
N SER A 701 -18.61 -72.93 -4.35
CA SER A 701 -18.79 -72.80 -5.79
C SER A 701 -17.75 -73.61 -6.58
N ALA A 702 -16.49 -73.59 -6.16
CA ALA A 702 -15.43 -74.39 -6.75
C ALA A 702 -15.67 -75.90 -6.58
N GLN A 703 -16.14 -76.34 -5.41
CA GLN A 703 -16.46 -77.75 -5.14
C GLN A 703 -17.67 -78.23 -5.95
N VAL A 704 -18.72 -77.42 -6.07
CA VAL A 704 -19.87 -77.71 -6.94
C VAL A 704 -19.42 -77.83 -8.39
N LYS A 705 -18.57 -76.91 -8.86
CA LYS A 705 -17.99 -76.96 -10.21
C LYS A 705 -17.19 -78.25 -10.44
N LEU A 706 -16.39 -78.67 -9.46
CA LEU A 706 -15.61 -79.91 -9.52
C LEU A 706 -16.52 -81.16 -9.60
N ASN A 707 -17.57 -81.20 -8.78
CA ASN A 707 -18.54 -82.31 -8.78
C ASN A 707 -19.28 -82.41 -10.13
N LEU A 708 -19.72 -81.27 -10.67
CA LEU A 708 -20.39 -81.19 -11.97
C LEU A 708 -19.45 -81.61 -13.13
N GLN A 709 -18.17 -81.25 -13.08
CA GLN A 709 -17.18 -81.73 -14.06
C GLN A 709 -16.96 -83.24 -13.97
N GLY A 710 -16.92 -83.81 -12.75
CA GLY A 710 -16.86 -85.26 -12.54
C GLY A 710 -18.09 -85.98 -13.10
N GLU A 711 -19.29 -85.42 -12.90
CA GLU A 711 -20.54 -85.95 -13.46
C GLU A 711 -20.54 -85.90 -15.00
N LEU A 712 -20.07 -84.80 -15.60
CA LEU A 712 -19.89 -84.68 -17.05
C LEU A 712 -18.90 -85.71 -17.62
N GLU A 713 -17.78 -85.95 -16.94
CA GLU A 713 -16.80 -86.95 -17.38
C GLU A 713 -17.42 -88.35 -17.38
N GLN A 714 -18.22 -88.67 -16.35
CA GLN A 714 -18.92 -89.94 -16.24
C GLN A 714 -19.98 -90.08 -17.34
N ILE A 715 -20.79 -89.06 -17.58
CA ILE A 715 -21.77 -89.02 -18.69
C ILE A 715 -21.05 -89.23 -20.03
N GLY A 716 -19.91 -88.57 -20.26
CA GLY A 716 -19.12 -88.74 -21.47
C GLY A 716 -18.57 -90.16 -21.66
N LYS A 717 -18.16 -90.83 -20.56
CA LYS A 717 -17.77 -92.26 -20.59
C LYS A 717 -18.96 -93.14 -20.97
N ASP A 718 -20.14 -92.88 -20.41
CA ASP A 718 -21.34 -93.68 -20.67
C ASP A 718 -21.94 -93.44 -22.06
N LEU A 719 -21.86 -92.22 -22.60
CA LEU A 719 -22.20 -91.93 -24.00
C LEU A 719 -21.28 -92.67 -24.99
N ARG A 720 -19.96 -92.68 -24.74
CA ARG A 720 -19.02 -93.47 -25.56
C ARG A 720 -19.32 -94.96 -25.50
N ARG A 721 -19.73 -95.49 -24.34
CA ARG A 721 -20.18 -96.89 -24.22
C ARG A 721 -21.43 -97.15 -25.07
N HIS A 722 -22.40 -96.23 -25.08
CA HIS A 722 -23.57 -96.32 -25.95
C HIS A 722 -23.18 -96.34 -27.43
N GLU A 723 -22.27 -95.48 -27.87
CA GLU A 723 -21.81 -95.44 -29.26
C GLU A 723 -21.11 -96.74 -29.69
N VAL A 724 -20.27 -97.32 -28.81
CA VAL A 724 -19.63 -98.62 -29.05
C VAL A 724 -20.70 -99.72 -29.15
N LEU A 725 -21.69 -99.74 -28.25
CA LEU A 725 -22.78 -100.73 -28.27
C LEU A 725 -23.68 -100.59 -29.51
N GLU A 726 -23.97 -99.37 -29.95
CA GLU A 726 -24.70 -99.08 -31.20
C GLU A 726 -23.91 -99.57 -32.42
N GLY A 727 -22.58 -99.37 -32.44
CA GLY A 727 -21.69 -99.86 -33.50
C GLY A 727 -21.55 -101.38 -33.57
N MET A 728 -21.72 -102.10 -32.46
CA MET A 728 -21.62 -103.57 -32.39
C MET A 728 -22.91 -104.30 -32.82
N ASN A 729 -23.99 -103.58 -33.18
CA ASN A 729 -25.27 -104.17 -33.60
C ASN A 729 -25.82 -105.23 -32.60
N ALA A 730 -25.49 -105.05 -31.31
CA ALA A 730 -25.84 -106.00 -30.27
C ALA A 730 -27.35 -105.95 -30.01
N LYS A 731 -28.07 -107.02 -30.37
CA LYS A 731 -29.54 -107.15 -30.19
C LYS A 731 -30.00 -107.17 -28.73
N HIS A 732 -29.09 -107.22 -27.77
CA HIS A 732 -29.39 -107.17 -26.35
C HIS A 732 -28.68 -105.99 -25.71
N ARG A 733 -29.43 -104.89 -25.53
CA ARG A 733 -28.98 -103.77 -24.71
C ARG A 733 -28.82 -104.26 -23.26
N PRO A 734 -27.68 -104.02 -22.60
CA PRO A 734 -27.56 -104.31 -21.18
C PRO A 734 -28.57 -103.45 -20.41
N LEU A 735 -29.36 -104.09 -19.56
CA LEU A 735 -30.48 -103.53 -18.78
C LEU A 735 -30.09 -102.44 -17.75
N MET A 736 -28.83 -102.01 -17.71
CA MET A 736 -28.29 -101.17 -16.64
C MET A 736 -27.70 -99.82 -17.09
N LEU A 737 -27.88 -99.41 -18.36
CA LEU A 737 -27.44 -98.08 -18.82
C LEU A 737 -28.63 -97.13 -18.97
N MET A 738 -28.49 -95.91 -18.43
CA MET A 738 -29.45 -94.82 -18.69
C MET A 738 -29.62 -94.60 -20.19
N PRO A 739 -30.84 -94.29 -20.69
CA PRO A 739 -31.07 -93.94 -22.09
C PRO A 739 -30.17 -92.80 -22.57
N LYS A 740 -29.62 -92.94 -23.79
CA LYS A 740 -28.75 -91.93 -24.42
C LYS A 740 -29.35 -90.52 -24.42
N ALA A 741 -30.67 -90.41 -24.64
CA ALA A 741 -31.38 -89.13 -24.63
C ALA A 741 -31.38 -88.46 -23.24
N GLU A 742 -31.49 -89.23 -22.16
CA GLU A 742 -31.42 -88.71 -20.78
C GLU A 742 -30.00 -88.25 -20.44
N LEU A 743 -28.97 -89.01 -20.87
CA LEU A 743 -27.57 -88.62 -20.69
C LEU A 743 -27.23 -87.31 -21.42
N LEU A 744 -27.73 -87.12 -22.65
CA LEU A 744 -27.54 -85.88 -23.40
C LEU A 744 -28.27 -84.69 -22.78
N ALA A 745 -29.50 -84.90 -22.28
CA ALA A 745 -30.26 -83.87 -21.58
C ALA A 745 -29.53 -83.43 -20.29
N ARG A 746 -29.03 -84.39 -19.51
CA ARG A 746 -28.26 -84.12 -18.29
C ARG A 746 -26.93 -83.43 -18.56
N GLN A 747 -26.24 -83.82 -19.64
CA GLN A 747 -25.02 -83.13 -20.09
C GLN A 747 -25.29 -81.65 -20.45
N ALA A 748 -26.40 -81.36 -21.13
CA ALA A 748 -26.78 -79.99 -21.49
C ALA A 748 -27.11 -79.16 -20.24
N GLU A 749 -27.84 -79.72 -19.29
CA GLU A 749 -28.17 -79.10 -18.00
C GLU A 749 -26.91 -78.74 -17.20
N ILE A 750 -25.95 -79.68 -17.07
CA ILE A 750 -24.71 -79.42 -16.33
C ILE A 750 -23.84 -78.38 -17.04
N ASN A 751 -23.76 -78.40 -18.37
CA ASN A 751 -23.04 -77.38 -19.13
C ASN A 751 -23.67 -75.99 -18.96
N GLN A 752 -25.00 -75.89 -18.85
CA GLN A 752 -25.69 -74.64 -18.55
C GLN A 752 -25.35 -74.13 -17.14
N LEU A 753 -25.31 -75.01 -16.14
CA LEU A 753 -24.91 -74.68 -14.77
C LEU A 753 -23.44 -74.24 -14.66
N LEU A 754 -22.54 -74.83 -15.46
CA LEU A 754 -21.10 -74.51 -15.45
C LEU A 754 -20.74 -73.21 -16.19
N THR A 755 -21.57 -72.78 -17.15
CA THR A 755 -21.30 -71.61 -18.00
C THR A 755 -21.91 -70.32 -17.45
N GLY A 756 -22.65 -70.37 -16.34
CA GLY A 756 -23.11 -69.17 -15.62
C GLY A 756 -24.05 -68.27 -16.42
N SER A 757 -24.78 -68.83 -17.39
CA SER A 757 -25.76 -68.09 -18.20
C SER A 757 -27.18 -68.48 -17.78
N GLY A 758 -27.70 -67.83 -16.74
CA GLY A 758 -29.10 -67.93 -16.34
C GLY A 758 -29.31 -67.28 -14.98
N GLY A 759 -29.78 -66.04 -14.98
CA GLY A 759 -29.74 -65.14 -13.83
C GLY A 759 -30.58 -65.57 -12.62
N GLN A 760 -29.98 -65.39 -11.44
CA GLN A 760 -30.42 -64.44 -10.42
C GLN A 760 -29.20 -64.01 -9.61
#